data_AF-A0A955AWQ8-F1
#
_entry.id   AF-A0A955AWQ8-F1
#
_cell.length_a   1.000
_cell.length_b   1.000
_cell.length_c   1.000
_cell.angle_alpha   90.00
_cell.angle_beta   90.00
_cell.angle_gamma   90.00
#
_symmetry.space_group_name_H-M   'P 1'
#
loop_
_entity.id
_entity.type
_entity.pdbx_description
1 polymer ?
#
loop_
_entity_poly.entity_id
_entity_poly.type
_entity_poly.pdbx_seq_one_letter_code
_entity_poly.pdbx_strand_id
1 'polypeptide(L)'
;MRLVFTLFSSQAISHFALAAIIALAFTVDISAESPARKPASQIDGFTLADSDGRERSLTELRAERPFVVVAFLGVECPLVKLYAGRLADLAERYRDRVAFAGINSNQQDSLAELTHFVRTQNITFPILKDPGNRVADQFGARRTPEIFVLDDQGTVRYHGRIDDQYTYGLQRPQVDHEYLKEALDALLADKPVSITNTETVGCHIGRVLTPRDDSSVTYSQHISRILQWHCVECHRPGEIGPFSLQNYDEVVGWAEMIDEVVAEQRMPPWHASPEHGSFSNEARLSDDEKRLIRTWVNAGAPEGDPAELPAPREFTEGWRIGTPDVVISMSDKPFTVPARGEVPYKYFQVDPGFTEDKWIQAAECRPGNRAVVHHIIVAVAPQDGGRRGAHNIESHWLTATAPGARPMILPEGYAKFVPAGAKLVFQMHYTTNGTEAQDLSSVGFRFADPKTVRKVVGTDAASARHKDLVIPANASNHRVEATHTFAKDSQVVALFPHMHLRGKAFRYTAIHQDGSREVLLDIPHYDFNWQNSYILENPKLMRSGDRMYCEAWYDNSEDNLANPNPTKEVRWGDQTWEEMMIGYFDMVLADQDLQAPATTSSRPRTERFLATHASTAKTLSPELLEAAAAALDSPEAMDNFGLEVVKLIPQLDRICWTTVEEDTLHVRRVIQRPEFTRQVGGAGRSFATQGLQLPKYASETELTIHANLAHVIGKDFEFMSRTFSSSLHIPIRHGGVSGTLNFWSTEPDAFPSSAAKICEQISRPLK
;
A
#
# COMPACT_ATOMS: atom_id res chain seq x y z
N MET A 1 3.29 55.93 15.88
CA MET A 1 4.07 57.14 16.22
C MET A 1 3.74 57.51 17.67
N ARG A 2 4.74 57.92 18.47
CA ARG A 2 4.75 58.13 19.95
C ARG A 2 4.82 56.86 20.85
N LEU A 3 6.06 56.58 21.29
CA LEU A 3 6.42 56.02 22.61
C LEU A 3 6.33 57.11 23.71
N VAL A 4 6.48 56.73 25.01
CA VAL A 4 7.01 57.45 26.22
C VAL A 4 6.22 57.01 27.48
N PHE A 5 6.73 56.71 28.70
CA PHE A 5 8.06 56.39 29.32
C PHE A 5 7.75 55.50 30.59
N THR A 6 8.54 54.52 31.07
CA THR A 6 9.89 54.50 31.72
C THR A 6 9.91 54.79 33.25
N LEU A 7 9.95 53.72 34.08
CA LEU A 7 10.80 53.45 35.28
C LEU A 7 10.76 54.41 36.53
N PHE A 8 11.22 54.12 37.77
CA PHE A 8 12.07 53.06 38.38
C PHE A 8 11.91 52.96 39.93
N SER A 9 12.27 51.80 40.54
CA SER A 9 12.65 51.56 41.98
C SER A 9 11.54 51.60 43.06
N SER A 10 11.65 50.94 44.23
CA SER A 10 12.76 50.22 44.89
C SER A 10 12.30 48.98 45.71
N GLN A 11 13.25 48.19 46.24
CA GLN A 11 13.01 47.01 47.10
C GLN A 11 12.89 47.38 48.60
N ALA A 12 12.00 46.71 49.37
CA ALA A 12 12.20 46.45 50.81
C ALA A 12 11.26 45.35 51.39
N ILE A 13 11.82 44.16 51.54
CA ILE A 13 11.58 43.10 52.56
C ILE A 13 10.55 43.40 53.68
N SER A 14 9.55 42.51 53.85
CA SER A 14 9.12 41.86 55.13
C SER A 14 7.71 41.25 55.05
N HIS A 15 7.35 40.40 56.03
CA HIS A 15 6.05 39.70 56.23
C HIS A 15 5.88 38.31 55.58
N PHE A 16 6.80 37.39 55.90
CA PHE A 16 6.44 35.99 56.09
C PHE A 16 5.81 35.82 57.49
N ALA A 17 4.59 35.27 57.57
CA ALA A 17 4.03 34.44 58.65
C ALA A 17 2.49 34.53 58.81
N LEU A 18 1.70 34.15 57.78
CA LEU A 18 0.29 33.74 58.01
C LEU A 18 -0.30 32.86 56.89
N ALA A 19 0.34 31.72 56.59
CA ALA A 19 -0.19 30.72 55.65
C ALA A 19 0.36 29.31 55.96
N ALA A 20 0.09 28.81 57.18
CA ALA A 20 0.57 27.50 57.63
C ALA A 20 -0.45 26.81 58.55
N ILE A 21 -1.68 26.61 58.05
CA ILE A 21 -2.75 25.71 58.50
C ILE A 21 -3.74 25.66 57.32
N ILE A 22 -4.32 24.49 57.02
CA ILE A 22 -5.06 24.16 55.76
C ILE A 22 -4.12 23.91 54.56
N ALA A 23 -3.29 22.87 54.68
CA ALA A 23 -2.61 22.21 53.56
C ALA A 23 -2.31 20.73 53.90
N LEU A 24 -3.25 20.06 54.57
CA LEU A 24 -3.15 18.65 54.96
C LEU A 24 -4.41 17.91 54.47
N ALA A 25 -4.23 16.68 53.99
CA ALA A 25 -5.26 15.81 53.40
C ALA A 25 -5.86 16.26 52.05
N PHE A 26 -5.04 16.20 50.99
CA PHE A 26 -5.40 15.63 49.68
C PHE A 26 -4.13 15.34 48.84
N THR A 27 -3.19 14.59 49.42
CA THR A 27 -2.22 13.84 48.63
C THR A 27 -2.93 12.62 48.08
N VAL A 28 -3.46 12.72 46.86
CA VAL A 28 -3.79 11.54 46.07
C VAL A 28 -2.46 10.83 45.80
N ASP A 29 -2.31 9.59 46.25
CA ASP A 29 -1.16 8.76 45.90
C ASP A 29 -1.21 8.50 44.39
N ILE A 30 -0.41 9.27 43.65
CA ILE A 30 -0.22 9.06 42.22
C ILE A 30 0.70 7.84 42.07
N SER A 31 0.07 6.73 41.68
CA SER A 31 0.71 5.60 41.02
C SER A 31 1.93 5.02 41.74
N ALA A 32 1.68 4.21 42.77
CA ALA A 32 2.62 3.15 43.15
C ALA A 32 2.64 2.08 42.06
N GLU A 33 3.36 2.36 40.97
CA GLU A 33 3.71 1.39 39.94
C GLU A 33 4.47 0.24 40.63
N SER A 34 4.00 -1.00 40.46
CA SER A 34 4.59 -2.15 41.17
C SER A 34 6.06 -2.28 40.78
N PRO A 35 7.02 -2.17 41.72
CA PRO A 35 8.43 -2.04 41.38
C PRO A 35 8.89 -3.29 40.64
N ALA A 36 9.25 -3.09 39.37
CA ALA A 36 9.49 -4.16 38.42
C ALA A 36 10.51 -5.17 38.96
N ARG A 37 10.05 -6.37 39.35
CA ARG A 37 10.87 -7.39 40.04
C ARG A 37 12.12 -7.71 39.22
N LYS A 38 13.30 -7.48 39.79
CA LYS A 38 14.57 -7.77 39.11
C LYS A 38 14.71 -9.28 38.90
N PRO A 39 15.31 -9.73 37.78
CA PRO A 39 15.68 -11.13 37.60
C PRO A 39 16.53 -11.63 38.78
N ALA A 40 16.25 -12.85 39.24
CA ALA A 40 16.99 -13.46 40.34
C ALA A 40 18.40 -13.87 39.88
N SER A 41 19.39 -13.74 40.78
CA SER A 41 20.76 -14.20 40.52
C SER A 41 21.01 -15.65 40.95
N GLN A 42 20.08 -16.23 41.71
CA GLN A 42 20.17 -17.55 42.35
C GLN A 42 18.78 -18.19 42.35
N ILE A 43 18.69 -19.46 41.96
CA ILE A 43 17.43 -20.21 41.82
C ILE A 43 17.42 -21.44 42.73
N ASP A 44 16.49 -21.45 43.69
CA ASP A 44 16.14 -22.62 44.50
C ASP A 44 15.45 -23.73 43.67
N GLY A 45 15.42 -24.96 44.19
CA GLY A 45 14.78 -26.08 43.50
C GLY A 45 13.25 -25.91 43.35
N PHE A 46 12.73 -26.21 42.16
CA PHE A 46 11.30 -26.34 41.88
C PHE A 46 10.96 -27.75 41.38
N THR A 47 9.66 -28.08 41.34
CA THR A 47 9.12 -29.28 40.68
C THR A 47 7.80 -28.90 40.00
N LEU A 48 7.66 -29.25 38.72
CA LEU A 48 6.51 -28.95 37.86
C LEU A 48 6.19 -30.17 36.97
N ALA A 49 4.96 -30.27 36.48
CA ALA A 49 4.57 -31.29 35.52
C ALA A 49 4.94 -30.89 34.07
N ASP A 50 5.46 -31.83 33.29
CA ASP A 50 5.70 -31.68 31.84
C ASP A 50 4.41 -31.83 31.02
N SER A 51 4.49 -31.63 29.70
CA SER A 51 3.36 -31.74 28.76
C SER A 51 2.75 -33.14 28.63
N ASP A 52 3.38 -34.18 29.22
CA ASP A 52 2.85 -35.54 29.35
C ASP A 52 2.32 -35.81 30.79
N GLY A 53 2.37 -34.82 31.68
CA GLY A 53 1.94 -34.92 33.07
C GLY A 53 2.97 -35.56 34.02
N ARG A 54 4.23 -35.74 33.60
CA ARG A 54 5.29 -36.28 34.47
C ARG A 54 5.94 -35.16 35.27
N GLU A 55 6.15 -35.36 36.55
CA GLU A 55 6.90 -34.41 37.37
C GLU A 55 8.37 -34.36 36.96
N ARG A 56 8.91 -33.14 36.86
CA ARG A 56 10.32 -32.83 36.60
C ARG A 56 10.80 -31.83 37.63
N SER A 57 12.01 -32.03 38.14
CA SER A 57 12.61 -31.12 39.13
C SER A 57 13.86 -30.42 38.61
N LEU A 58 14.11 -29.20 39.07
CA LEU A 58 15.37 -28.51 38.76
C LEU A 58 16.59 -29.26 39.32
N THR A 59 16.42 -29.98 40.43
CA THR A 59 17.46 -30.80 41.07
C THR A 59 17.85 -32.00 40.21
N GLU A 60 16.89 -32.68 39.58
CA GLU A 60 17.10 -33.74 38.58
C GLU A 60 17.91 -33.19 37.39
N LEU A 61 17.46 -32.09 36.78
CA LEU A 61 18.12 -31.48 35.62
C LEU A 61 19.57 -31.03 35.92
N ARG A 62 19.83 -30.49 37.11
CA ARG A 62 21.19 -30.10 37.58
C ARG A 62 22.07 -31.29 37.95
N ALA A 63 21.50 -32.44 38.29
CA ALA A 63 22.27 -33.64 38.60
C ALA A 63 22.79 -34.36 37.33
N GLU A 64 22.09 -34.21 36.20
CA GLU A 64 22.49 -34.82 34.94
C GLU A 64 23.61 -34.06 34.22
N ARG A 65 23.61 -32.72 34.27
CA ARG A 65 24.46 -31.85 33.46
C ARG A 65 24.98 -30.64 34.28
N PRO A 66 26.22 -30.16 34.04
CA PRO A 66 26.82 -29.04 34.78
C PRO A 66 26.12 -27.69 34.55
N PHE A 67 25.32 -27.56 33.48
CA PHE A 67 24.53 -26.37 33.19
C PHE A 67 23.10 -26.75 32.78
N VAL A 68 22.14 -25.90 33.12
CA VAL A 68 20.72 -26.05 32.74
C VAL A 68 20.23 -24.76 32.08
N VAL A 69 19.68 -24.88 30.88
CA VAL A 69 18.93 -23.80 30.21
C VAL A 69 17.47 -23.90 30.64
N VAL A 70 16.94 -22.83 31.22
CA VAL A 70 15.53 -22.64 31.52
C VAL A 70 14.98 -21.56 30.60
N ALA A 71 14.01 -21.91 29.76
CA ALA A 71 13.40 -21.01 28.79
C ALA A 71 11.93 -20.77 29.12
N PHE A 72 11.52 -19.53 29.39
CA PHE A 72 10.12 -19.17 29.55
C PHE A 72 9.45 -19.01 28.18
N LEU A 73 8.46 -19.85 27.88
CA LEU A 73 7.88 -20.03 26.54
C LEU A 73 6.35 -20.03 26.60
N GLY A 74 5.72 -18.96 26.12
CA GLY A 74 4.28 -18.89 25.83
C GLY A 74 4.01 -19.46 24.44
N VAL A 75 3.17 -20.47 24.31
CA VAL A 75 3.01 -21.24 23.07
C VAL A 75 2.21 -20.50 22.00
N GLU A 76 1.43 -19.50 22.40
CA GLU A 76 0.75 -18.58 21.48
C GLU A 76 1.65 -17.46 20.95
N CYS A 77 2.74 -17.12 21.67
CA CYS A 77 3.63 -16.01 21.33
C CYS A 77 4.27 -16.18 19.93
N PRO A 78 4.13 -15.19 19.02
CA PRO A 78 4.73 -15.26 17.68
C PRO A 78 6.26 -15.43 17.71
N LEU A 79 6.97 -14.76 18.61
CA LEU A 79 8.43 -14.90 18.72
C LEU A 79 8.82 -16.30 19.22
N VAL A 80 8.08 -16.88 20.16
CA VAL A 80 8.32 -18.27 20.60
C VAL A 80 8.12 -19.26 19.45
N LYS A 81 7.10 -19.08 18.61
CA LYS A 81 6.88 -19.91 17.40
C LYS A 81 8.07 -19.81 16.43
N LEU A 82 8.62 -18.62 16.19
CA LEU A 82 9.82 -18.42 15.35
C LEU A 82 11.10 -19.03 15.96
N TYR A 83 11.23 -18.99 17.29
CA TYR A 83 12.41 -19.48 18.01
C TYR A 83 12.38 -20.97 18.36
N ALA A 84 11.22 -21.63 18.30
CA ALA A 84 11.02 -23.02 18.75
C ALA A 84 12.02 -24.00 18.11
N GLY A 85 12.15 -23.98 16.79
CA GLY A 85 13.10 -24.82 16.06
C GLY A 85 14.56 -24.53 16.40
N ARG A 86 14.93 -23.26 16.63
CA ARG A 86 16.30 -22.89 17.04
C ARG A 86 16.63 -23.39 18.46
N LEU A 87 15.67 -23.33 19.38
CA LEU A 87 15.83 -23.91 20.72
C LEU A 87 15.98 -25.44 20.66
N ALA A 88 15.23 -26.13 19.79
CA ALA A 88 15.39 -27.57 19.57
C ALA A 88 16.77 -27.91 18.96
N ASP A 89 17.21 -27.17 17.93
CA ASP A 89 18.54 -27.30 17.31
C ASP A 89 19.67 -27.11 18.35
N LEU A 90 19.53 -26.15 19.28
CA LEU A 90 20.48 -25.92 20.37
C LEU A 90 20.42 -27.04 21.44
N ALA A 91 19.23 -27.44 21.87
CA ALA A 91 19.05 -28.51 22.86
C ALA A 91 19.67 -29.83 22.39
N GLU A 92 19.49 -30.19 21.12
CA GLU A 92 20.13 -31.37 20.51
C GLU A 92 21.66 -31.21 20.45
N ARG A 93 22.18 -30.06 19.99
CA ARG A 93 23.63 -29.77 19.90
C ARG A 93 24.36 -29.86 21.24
N TYR A 94 23.70 -29.48 22.33
CA TYR A 94 24.30 -29.45 23.67
C TYR A 94 23.84 -30.60 24.59
N ARG A 95 23.03 -31.55 24.10
CA ARG A 95 22.33 -32.58 24.92
C ARG A 95 23.22 -33.35 25.90
N ASP A 96 24.50 -33.54 25.56
CA ASP A 96 25.48 -34.29 26.34
C ASP A 96 26.21 -33.49 27.42
N ARG A 97 25.97 -32.18 27.47
CA ARG A 97 26.71 -31.23 28.33
C ARG A 97 25.83 -30.20 29.04
N VAL A 98 24.60 -29.99 28.55
CA VAL A 98 23.66 -28.98 29.04
C VAL A 98 22.26 -29.58 29.03
N ALA A 99 21.53 -29.47 30.14
CA ALA A 99 20.11 -29.85 30.19
C ALA A 99 19.26 -28.66 29.72
N PHE A 100 18.13 -28.94 29.07
CA PHE A 100 17.18 -27.91 28.63
C PHE A 100 15.81 -28.19 29.25
N ALA A 101 15.13 -27.13 29.69
CA ALA A 101 13.73 -27.18 30.10
C ALA A 101 13.00 -25.91 29.65
N GLY A 102 11.84 -26.07 29.04
CA GLY A 102 10.90 -24.98 28.84
C GLY A 102 10.01 -24.82 30.07
N ILE A 103 9.57 -23.60 30.37
CA ILE A 103 8.54 -23.32 31.38
C ILE A 103 7.46 -22.45 30.73
N ASN A 104 6.23 -22.95 30.74
CA ASN A 104 5.05 -22.21 30.33
C ASN A 104 4.32 -21.70 31.56
N SER A 105 4.41 -20.39 31.79
CA SER A 105 3.79 -19.69 32.91
C SER A 105 2.61 -18.81 32.48
N ASN A 106 2.15 -18.85 31.23
CA ASN A 106 0.96 -18.10 30.80
C ASN A 106 -0.31 -18.71 31.41
N GLN A 107 -1.25 -17.91 31.90
CA GLN A 107 -2.53 -18.41 32.41
C GLN A 107 -3.48 -18.87 31.29
N GLN A 108 -3.45 -18.19 30.15
CA GLN A 108 -4.29 -18.45 28.98
C GLN A 108 -3.90 -19.72 28.21
N ASP A 109 -2.60 -20.05 28.15
CA ASP A 109 -2.10 -21.22 27.44
C ASP A 109 -2.59 -22.52 28.12
N SER A 110 -3.45 -23.30 27.48
CA SER A 110 -3.91 -24.59 28.03
C SER A 110 -2.82 -25.67 27.96
N LEU A 111 -2.96 -26.72 28.77
CA LEU A 111 -2.09 -27.91 28.67
C LEU A 111 -2.23 -28.60 27.30
N ALA A 112 -3.41 -28.53 26.67
CA ALA A 112 -3.66 -29.11 25.36
C ALA A 112 -2.87 -28.39 24.26
N GLU A 113 -2.86 -27.05 24.29
CA GLU A 113 -2.05 -26.23 23.37
C GLU A 113 -0.56 -26.42 23.63
N LEU A 114 -0.14 -26.55 24.90
CA LEU A 114 1.24 -26.87 25.26
C LEU A 114 1.69 -28.20 24.62
N THR A 115 0.91 -29.27 24.79
CA THR A 115 1.19 -30.57 24.18
C THR A 115 1.13 -30.52 22.65
N HIS A 116 0.24 -29.72 22.06
CA HIS A 116 0.18 -29.51 20.61
C HIS A 116 1.42 -28.78 20.08
N PHE A 117 1.87 -27.72 20.76
CA PHE A 117 3.08 -26.96 20.43
C PHE A 117 4.33 -27.83 20.49
N VAL A 118 4.54 -28.60 21.58
CA VAL A 118 5.68 -29.53 21.71
C VAL A 118 5.75 -30.49 20.52
N ARG A 119 4.61 -31.07 20.12
CA ARG A 119 4.53 -32.02 19.01
C ARG A 119 4.74 -31.38 17.64
N THR A 120 4.12 -30.23 17.38
CA THR A 120 4.19 -29.56 16.06
C THR A 120 5.54 -28.90 15.81
N GLN A 121 6.19 -28.38 16.85
CA GLN A 121 7.51 -27.76 16.77
C GLN A 121 8.67 -28.76 16.95
N ASN A 122 8.38 -30.05 17.12
CA ASN A 122 9.35 -31.13 17.38
C ASN A 122 10.31 -30.82 18.54
N ILE A 123 9.79 -30.24 19.63
CA ILE A 123 10.60 -29.92 20.81
C ILE A 123 11.07 -31.22 21.48
N THR A 124 12.38 -31.36 21.66
CA THR A 124 13.04 -32.57 22.19
C THR A 124 13.32 -32.53 23.70
N PHE A 125 13.09 -31.39 24.35
CA PHE A 125 13.30 -31.17 25.78
C PHE A 125 11.95 -30.97 26.52
N PRO A 126 11.84 -31.27 27.82
CA PRO A 126 10.58 -31.11 28.54
C PRO A 126 10.15 -29.64 28.59
N ILE A 127 8.88 -29.36 28.27
CA ILE A 127 8.24 -28.08 28.61
C ILE A 127 7.27 -28.32 29.78
N LEU A 128 7.46 -27.55 30.84
CA LEU A 128 6.78 -27.67 32.13
C LEU A 128 5.69 -26.61 32.26
N LYS A 129 4.55 -26.93 32.88
CA LYS A 129 3.50 -25.96 33.19
C LYS A 129 3.68 -25.39 34.60
N ASP A 130 3.68 -24.07 34.75
CA ASP A 130 3.82 -23.33 36.02
C ASP A 130 2.49 -22.65 36.41
N PRO A 131 1.51 -23.40 36.93
CA PRO A 131 0.22 -22.84 37.35
C PRO A 131 0.40 -21.91 38.57
N GLY A 132 -0.23 -20.74 38.51
CA GLY A 132 -0.06 -19.70 39.53
C GLY A 132 1.30 -18.99 39.50
N ASN A 133 2.06 -19.15 38.40
CA ASN A 133 3.27 -18.39 38.07
C ASN A 133 4.41 -18.44 39.10
N ARG A 134 4.44 -19.46 39.97
CA ARG A 134 5.35 -19.50 41.13
C ARG A 134 6.82 -19.54 40.71
N VAL A 135 7.15 -20.28 39.65
CA VAL A 135 8.52 -20.37 39.15
C VAL A 135 8.89 -19.13 38.35
N ALA A 136 7.98 -18.57 37.53
CA ALA A 136 8.23 -17.27 36.89
C ALA A 136 8.42 -16.13 37.92
N ASP A 137 7.73 -16.17 39.05
CA ASP A 137 7.92 -15.24 40.18
C ASP A 137 9.29 -15.38 40.83
N GLN A 138 9.76 -16.62 41.00
CA GLN A 138 11.04 -16.96 41.60
C GLN A 138 12.22 -16.50 40.72
N PHE A 139 12.13 -16.69 39.40
CA PHE A 139 13.14 -16.23 38.45
C PHE A 139 13.10 -14.71 38.22
N GLY A 140 11.97 -14.05 38.49
CA GLY A 140 11.73 -12.67 38.08
C GLY A 140 11.52 -12.51 36.57
N ALA A 141 11.20 -13.61 35.87
CA ALA A 141 10.91 -13.63 34.44
C ALA A 141 9.64 -12.83 34.13
N ARG A 142 9.58 -12.17 32.97
CA ARG A 142 8.45 -11.33 32.58
C ARG A 142 8.00 -11.52 31.14
N ARG A 143 8.85 -12.01 30.24
CA ARG A 143 8.54 -12.15 28.82
C ARG A 143 8.71 -13.58 28.31
N THR A 144 8.23 -13.83 27.11
CA THR A 144 8.46 -15.07 26.35
C THR A 144 8.82 -14.72 24.90
N PRO A 145 9.92 -15.24 24.33
CA PRO A 145 10.92 -16.10 24.98
C PRO A 145 11.83 -15.30 25.93
N GLU A 146 12.16 -15.90 27.08
CA GLU A 146 13.14 -15.36 28.02
C GLU A 146 13.98 -16.51 28.59
N ILE A 147 15.31 -16.39 28.50
CA ILE A 147 16.26 -17.48 28.75
C ILE A 147 17.08 -17.21 30.00
N PHE A 148 17.29 -18.26 30.79
CA PHE A 148 18.23 -18.31 31.91
C PHE A 148 19.16 -19.51 31.74
N VAL A 149 20.46 -19.32 31.93
CA VAL A 149 21.43 -20.42 32.07
C VAL A 149 21.86 -20.51 33.52
N LEU A 150 21.65 -21.67 34.13
CA LEU A 150 21.99 -21.99 35.51
C LEU A 150 23.21 -22.90 35.55
N ASP A 151 24.07 -22.74 36.56
CA ASP A 151 25.08 -23.75 36.90
C ASP A 151 24.55 -24.81 37.88
N ASP A 152 25.42 -25.77 38.21
CA ASP A 152 25.16 -26.87 39.14
C ASP A 152 24.76 -26.41 40.55
N GLN A 153 25.06 -25.16 40.93
CA GLN A 153 24.64 -24.52 42.18
C GLN A 153 23.32 -23.72 42.05
N GLY A 154 22.82 -23.50 40.83
CA GLY A 154 21.61 -22.71 40.56
C GLY A 154 21.88 -21.22 40.42
N THR A 155 23.15 -20.82 40.28
CA THR A 155 23.55 -19.43 40.00
C THR A 155 23.17 -19.10 38.57
N VAL A 156 22.58 -17.93 38.32
CA VAL A 156 22.32 -17.44 36.96
C VAL A 156 23.63 -16.97 36.32
N ARG A 157 24.03 -17.62 35.23
CA ARG A 157 25.27 -17.36 34.47
C ARG A 157 25.02 -16.59 33.18
N TYR A 158 23.80 -16.66 32.66
CA TYR A 158 23.31 -15.85 31.54
C TYR A 158 21.80 -15.61 31.71
N HIS A 159 21.34 -14.42 31.33
CA HIS A 159 19.92 -14.05 31.26
C HIS A 159 19.62 -13.23 30.00
N GLY A 160 18.53 -13.53 29.30
CA GLY A 160 18.01 -12.67 28.23
C GLY A 160 17.51 -13.41 26.99
N ARG A 161 17.92 -12.94 25.81
CA ARG A 161 17.49 -13.44 24.48
C ARG A 161 18.20 -14.74 24.09
N ILE A 162 17.74 -15.34 23.00
CA ILE A 162 18.42 -16.47 22.34
C ILE A 162 19.54 -15.94 21.44
N ASP A 163 19.18 -14.94 20.63
CA ASP A 163 20.03 -14.20 19.69
C ASP A 163 19.36 -12.85 19.35
N ASP A 164 19.93 -12.11 18.40
CA ASP A 164 19.44 -10.80 17.96
C ASP A 164 18.45 -10.81 16.78
N GLN A 165 18.11 -11.98 16.19
CA GLN A 165 17.46 -12.04 14.89
C GLN A 165 16.04 -11.44 14.86
N TYR A 166 15.21 -11.72 15.86
CA TYR A 166 13.79 -11.34 15.86
C TYR A 166 13.47 -10.31 16.95
N THR A 167 12.65 -9.33 16.61
CA THR A 167 12.04 -8.37 17.54
C THR A 167 10.55 -8.17 17.21
N TYR A 168 9.86 -7.23 17.85
CA TYR A 168 8.45 -6.94 17.55
C TYR A 168 8.27 -6.54 16.08
N GLY A 169 7.58 -7.39 15.32
CA GLY A 169 7.25 -7.14 13.90
C GLY A 169 8.44 -7.19 12.92
N LEU A 170 9.69 -7.33 13.39
CA LEU A 170 10.87 -7.27 12.52
C LEU A 170 11.75 -8.52 12.65
N GLN A 171 12.34 -8.93 11.52
CA GLN A 171 13.28 -10.02 11.38
C GLN A 171 14.54 -9.52 10.67
N ARG A 172 15.70 -9.65 11.32
CA ARG A 172 17.00 -9.51 10.64
C ARG A 172 17.19 -10.67 9.65
N PRO A 173 17.76 -10.43 8.46
CA PRO A 173 18.01 -11.50 7.49
C PRO A 173 19.11 -12.48 7.96
N GLN A 174 20.00 -12.02 8.84
CA GLN A 174 21.09 -12.79 9.42
C GLN A 174 21.18 -12.52 10.93
N VAL A 175 21.90 -13.40 11.63
CA VAL A 175 22.15 -13.30 13.07
C VAL A 175 23.55 -12.74 13.24
N ASP A 176 23.71 -11.63 13.98
CA ASP A 176 25.02 -11.05 14.25
C ASP A 176 25.57 -11.56 15.60
N HIS A 177 24.70 -11.84 16.56
CA HIS A 177 25.03 -12.42 17.87
C HIS A 177 24.16 -13.62 18.26
N GLU A 178 24.77 -14.78 18.47
CA GLU A 178 24.10 -16.00 18.98
C GLU A 178 24.19 -16.08 20.51
N TYR A 179 23.70 -15.06 21.24
CA TYR A 179 23.98 -14.84 22.68
C TYR A 179 23.90 -16.10 23.57
N LEU A 180 22.84 -16.91 23.47
CA LEU A 180 22.69 -18.13 24.27
C LEU A 180 23.79 -19.15 23.95
N LYS A 181 24.07 -19.35 22.66
CA LYS A 181 25.11 -20.28 22.20
C LYS A 181 26.51 -19.78 22.61
N GLU A 182 26.78 -18.49 22.48
CA GLU A 182 28.03 -17.86 22.92
C GLU A 182 28.25 -18.03 24.44
N ALA A 183 27.20 -17.84 25.24
CA ALA A 183 27.25 -18.07 26.69
C ALA A 183 27.52 -19.55 27.03
N LEU A 184 26.82 -20.48 26.38
CA LEU A 184 27.04 -21.92 26.60
C LEU A 184 28.45 -22.36 26.16
N ASP A 185 28.94 -21.90 25.01
CA ASP A 185 30.29 -22.21 24.53
C ASP A 185 31.38 -21.63 25.45
N ALA A 186 31.18 -20.44 26.02
CA ALA A 186 32.09 -19.85 27.00
C ALA A 186 32.10 -20.66 28.32
N LEU A 187 30.92 -20.97 28.87
CA LEU A 187 30.77 -21.73 30.12
C LEU A 187 31.36 -23.15 30.01
N LEU A 188 31.10 -23.85 28.91
CA LEU A 188 31.64 -25.19 28.65
C LEU A 188 33.15 -25.19 28.37
N ALA A 189 33.75 -24.03 28.08
CA ALA A 189 35.18 -23.84 27.90
C ALA A 189 35.88 -23.25 29.14
N ASP A 190 35.18 -23.16 30.28
CA ASP A 190 35.62 -22.50 31.51
C ASP A 190 36.13 -21.06 31.31
N LYS A 191 35.40 -20.31 30.46
CA LYS A 191 35.67 -18.90 30.15
C LYS A 191 34.57 -17.99 30.72
N PRO A 192 34.90 -16.73 31.05
CA PRO A 192 33.88 -15.75 31.40
C PRO A 192 32.94 -15.51 30.22
N VAL A 193 31.64 -15.45 30.48
CA VAL A 193 30.63 -15.04 29.50
C VAL A 193 30.76 -13.54 29.25
N SER A 194 31.01 -13.13 28.00
CA SER A 194 31.25 -11.73 27.65
C SER A 194 30.00 -10.83 27.83
N ILE A 195 28.81 -11.38 27.57
CA ILE A 195 27.51 -10.71 27.71
C ILE A 195 26.64 -11.60 28.58
N THR A 196 26.57 -11.32 29.88
CA THR A 196 25.79 -12.10 30.85
C THR A 196 24.30 -11.73 30.89
N ASN A 197 23.93 -10.56 30.35
CA ASN A 197 22.58 -10.05 30.34
C ASN A 197 22.26 -9.37 29.00
N THR A 198 21.09 -9.66 28.42
CA THR A 198 20.52 -8.90 27.29
C THR A 198 19.09 -8.47 27.58
N GLU A 199 18.63 -7.38 26.94
CA GLU A 199 17.23 -6.94 27.06
C GLU A 199 16.28 -7.97 26.44
N THR A 200 15.25 -8.39 27.17
CA THR A 200 14.30 -9.41 26.72
C THR A 200 13.24 -8.82 25.82
N VAL A 201 12.99 -9.49 24.69
CA VAL A 201 12.03 -9.06 23.66
C VAL A 201 11.03 -10.18 23.42
N GLY A 202 9.75 -9.89 23.55
CA GLY A 202 8.71 -10.90 23.48
C GLY A 202 7.41 -10.50 24.18
N CYS A 203 6.42 -11.38 24.11
CA CYS A 203 5.16 -11.17 24.81
C CYS A 203 5.34 -11.19 26.32
N HIS A 204 4.56 -10.41 27.09
CA HIS A 204 4.49 -10.60 28.54
C HIS A 204 4.02 -12.02 28.89
N ILE A 205 4.53 -12.56 29.99
CA ILE A 205 4.01 -13.79 30.59
C ILE A 205 2.65 -13.45 31.18
N GLY A 206 1.58 -14.10 30.72
CA GLY A 206 0.22 -13.89 31.23
C GLY A 206 0.10 -14.32 32.69
N ARG A 207 0.32 -13.39 33.63
CA ARG A 207 0.27 -13.66 35.06
C ARG A 207 -1.17 -13.78 35.56
N VAL A 208 -1.40 -14.64 36.55
CA VAL A 208 -2.64 -14.65 37.33
C VAL A 208 -2.73 -13.32 38.07
N LEU A 209 -3.64 -12.47 37.62
CA LEU A 209 -3.91 -11.16 38.21
C LEU A 209 -4.83 -11.30 39.43
N THR A 210 -4.78 -10.32 40.33
CA THR A 210 -5.72 -10.20 41.45
C THR A 210 -6.64 -9.01 41.15
N PRO A 211 -7.89 -9.25 40.70
CA PRO A 211 -8.82 -8.17 40.38
C PRO A 211 -9.16 -7.32 41.60
N ARG A 212 -9.43 -6.04 41.35
CA ARG A 212 -9.95 -5.09 42.33
C ARG A 212 -11.47 -4.96 42.22
N ASP A 213 -12.18 -5.41 43.25
CA ASP A 213 -13.64 -5.34 43.35
C ASP A 213 -14.18 -3.89 43.37
N ASP A 214 -13.34 -2.88 43.68
CA ASP A 214 -13.70 -1.47 43.70
C ASP A 214 -13.50 -0.74 42.35
N SER A 215 -13.09 -1.45 41.29
CA SER A 215 -12.89 -0.86 39.96
C SER A 215 -14.20 -0.53 39.26
N SER A 216 -14.37 0.73 38.86
CA SER A 216 -15.45 1.14 37.96
C SER A 216 -15.22 0.76 36.49
N VAL A 217 -14.03 0.24 36.13
CA VAL A 217 -13.71 -0.20 34.77
C VAL A 217 -13.52 -1.71 34.76
N THR A 218 -14.33 -2.40 33.96
CA THR A 218 -14.42 -3.87 33.86
C THR A 218 -14.39 -4.32 32.41
N TYR A 219 -14.07 -5.60 32.18
CA TYR A 219 -14.10 -6.18 30.84
C TYR A 219 -15.52 -6.16 30.25
N SER A 220 -16.50 -6.66 31.00
CA SER A 220 -17.87 -6.85 30.53
C SER A 220 -18.57 -5.55 30.19
N GLN A 221 -18.33 -4.48 30.96
CA GLN A 221 -18.96 -3.18 30.73
C GLN A 221 -18.18 -2.29 29.75
N HIS A 222 -16.84 -2.33 29.78
CA HIS A 222 -16.00 -1.39 29.02
C HIS A 222 -15.12 -2.06 27.96
N ILE A 223 -14.18 -2.92 28.36
CA ILE A 223 -13.07 -3.34 27.47
C ILE A 223 -13.54 -4.25 26.33
N SER A 224 -14.52 -5.12 26.59
CA SER A 224 -15.15 -5.98 25.57
C SER A 224 -15.66 -5.17 24.36
N ARG A 225 -16.25 -3.99 24.57
CA ARG A 225 -16.73 -3.10 23.49
C ARG A 225 -15.58 -2.55 22.65
N ILE A 226 -14.51 -2.10 23.31
CA ILE A 226 -13.30 -1.57 22.67
C ILE A 226 -12.65 -2.66 21.81
N LEU A 227 -12.39 -3.84 22.40
CA LEU A 227 -11.76 -4.95 21.69
C LEU A 227 -12.62 -5.45 20.53
N GLN A 228 -13.95 -5.54 20.71
CA GLN A 228 -14.87 -5.99 19.66
C GLN A 228 -14.88 -5.05 18.44
N TRP A 229 -14.75 -3.74 18.64
CA TRP A 229 -14.69 -2.77 17.55
C TRP A 229 -13.32 -2.74 16.87
N HIS A 230 -12.24 -2.66 17.64
CA HIS A 230 -10.90 -2.35 17.12
C HIS A 230 -9.99 -3.57 16.89
N CYS A 231 -10.18 -4.67 17.62
CA CYS A 231 -9.21 -5.77 17.69
C CYS A 231 -9.75 -7.09 17.13
N VAL A 232 -11.01 -7.46 17.44
CA VAL A 232 -11.60 -8.77 17.13
C VAL A 232 -11.77 -9.01 15.62
N GLU A 233 -11.75 -7.97 14.78
CA GLU A 233 -11.65 -8.10 13.31
C GLU A 233 -10.49 -9.02 12.90
N CYS A 234 -9.33 -8.87 13.56
CA CYS A 234 -8.14 -9.68 13.34
C CYS A 234 -7.95 -10.76 14.41
N HIS A 235 -8.29 -10.48 15.68
CA HIS A 235 -8.12 -11.39 16.83
C HIS A 235 -9.36 -12.26 17.07
N ARG A 236 -9.70 -13.06 16.06
CA ARG A 236 -10.73 -14.11 16.13
C ARG A 236 -10.25 -15.38 15.43
N PRO A 237 -10.77 -16.57 15.81
CA PRO A 237 -10.32 -17.83 15.24
C PRO A 237 -10.34 -17.83 13.70
N GLY A 238 -9.23 -18.27 13.10
CA GLY A 238 -9.09 -18.37 11.65
C GLY A 238 -8.71 -17.08 10.92
N GLU A 239 -8.50 -15.96 11.61
CA GLU A 239 -7.95 -14.72 11.04
C GLU A 239 -6.44 -14.54 11.36
N ILE A 240 -5.90 -13.35 11.11
CA ILE A 240 -4.44 -13.08 11.17
C ILE A 240 -3.91 -12.88 12.60
N GLY A 241 -4.78 -12.60 13.57
CA GLY A 241 -4.38 -12.48 14.98
C GLY A 241 -3.91 -13.83 15.55
N PRO A 242 -2.78 -13.89 16.29
CA PRO A 242 -2.18 -15.15 16.72
C PRO A 242 -2.90 -15.85 17.89
N PHE A 243 -3.90 -15.20 18.49
CA PHE A 243 -4.76 -15.59 19.61
C PHE A 243 -6.10 -14.84 19.51
N SER A 244 -7.17 -15.27 20.21
CA SER A 244 -8.45 -14.54 20.21
C SER A 244 -8.55 -13.48 21.30
N LEU A 245 -9.42 -12.50 21.07
CA LEU A 245 -9.82 -11.47 22.04
C LEU A 245 -11.35 -11.43 22.25
N GLN A 246 -12.03 -12.55 21.99
CA GLN A 246 -13.50 -12.66 22.02
C GLN A 246 -14.09 -12.99 23.40
N ASN A 247 -13.31 -13.50 24.34
CA ASN A 247 -13.75 -13.93 25.67
C ASN A 247 -12.79 -13.45 26.78
N TYR A 248 -13.26 -13.39 28.02
CA TYR A 248 -12.48 -12.88 29.14
C TYR A 248 -11.28 -13.77 29.49
N ASP A 249 -11.47 -15.10 29.51
CA ASP A 249 -10.46 -16.08 29.94
C ASP A 249 -9.16 -16.01 29.11
N GLU A 250 -9.26 -15.78 27.80
CA GLU A 250 -8.09 -15.48 26.95
C GLU A 250 -7.58 -14.05 27.19
N VAL A 251 -8.47 -13.06 27.14
CA VAL A 251 -8.13 -11.62 27.18
C VAL A 251 -7.37 -11.23 28.46
N VAL A 252 -7.71 -11.81 29.61
CA VAL A 252 -7.04 -11.53 30.89
C VAL A 252 -5.58 -12.00 30.90
N GLY A 253 -5.25 -13.07 30.18
CA GLY A 253 -3.86 -13.53 29.97
C GLY A 253 -3.02 -12.60 29.09
N TRP A 254 -3.67 -11.76 28.30
CA TRP A 254 -3.03 -10.79 27.41
C TRP A 254 -3.08 -9.34 27.92
N ALA A 255 -3.67 -9.08 29.09
CA ALA A 255 -3.95 -7.74 29.61
C ALA A 255 -2.75 -6.77 29.56
N GLU A 256 -1.63 -7.12 30.17
CA GLU A 256 -0.40 -6.29 30.18
C GLU A 256 0.18 -6.10 28.76
N MET A 257 0.05 -7.12 27.90
CA MET A 257 0.51 -7.05 26.51
C MET A 257 -0.36 -6.12 25.66
N ILE A 258 -1.69 -6.17 25.83
CA ILE A 258 -2.66 -5.28 25.17
C ILE A 258 -2.34 -3.83 25.51
N ASP A 259 -2.12 -3.54 26.79
CA ASP A 259 -1.82 -2.20 27.27
C ASP A 259 -0.43 -1.68 26.82
N GLU A 260 0.57 -2.55 26.71
CA GLU A 260 1.85 -2.21 26.08
C GLU A 260 1.69 -1.86 24.58
N VAL A 261 1.06 -2.74 23.78
CA VAL A 261 0.92 -2.49 22.32
C VAL A 261 0.06 -1.26 22.01
N VAL A 262 -0.90 -0.95 22.88
CA VAL A 262 -1.78 0.22 22.75
C VAL A 262 -1.06 1.51 23.16
N ALA A 263 -0.28 1.49 24.24
CA ALA A 263 0.50 2.65 24.66
C ALA A 263 1.62 3.00 23.65
N GLU A 264 2.29 1.97 23.10
CA GLU A 264 3.31 2.11 22.06
C GLU A 264 2.74 2.29 20.65
N GLN A 265 1.41 2.28 20.49
CA GLN A 265 0.70 2.42 19.22
C GLN A 265 1.06 1.37 18.14
N ARG A 266 1.58 0.21 18.57
CA ARG A 266 1.76 -0.98 17.72
C ARG A 266 0.42 -1.63 17.36
N MET A 267 -0.61 -1.43 18.17
CA MET A 267 -1.97 -1.91 17.92
C MET A 267 -3.05 -0.89 18.34
N PRO A 268 -4.17 -0.81 17.60
CA PRO A 268 -4.35 -1.35 16.25
C PRO A 268 -3.37 -0.69 15.26
N PRO A 269 -2.99 -1.38 14.17
CA PRO A 269 -1.94 -0.92 13.26
C PRO A 269 -2.45 0.20 12.36
N TRP A 270 -2.56 1.41 12.92
CA TRP A 270 -3.05 2.61 12.25
C TRP A 270 -2.07 3.77 12.40
N HIS A 271 -1.19 3.90 11.42
CA HIS A 271 -0.04 4.81 11.49
C HIS A 271 -0.28 6.22 10.93
N ALA A 272 -1.52 6.58 10.59
CA ALA A 272 -1.83 7.94 10.13
C ALA A 272 -1.94 8.91 11.31
N SER A 273 -1.30 10.08 11.18
CA SER A 273 -1.41 11.19 12.11
C SER A 273 -2.86 11.70 12.20
N PRO A 274 -3.38 11.96 13.41
CA PRO A 274 -4.73 12.51 13.59
C PRO A 274 -4.84 14.00 13.25
N GLU A 275 -3.72 14.67 12.93
CA GLU A 275 -3.69 16.09 12.59
C GLU A 275 -4.17 16.36 11.15
N HIS A 276 -4.20 15.33 10.29
CA HIS A 276 -4.38 15.47 8.84
C HIS A 276 -5.28 14.36 8.26
N GLY A 277 -6.19 14.76 7.38
CA GLY A 277 -7.17 13.85 6.75
C GLY A 277 -8.30 13.42 7.68
N SER A 278 -9.25 12.67 7.13
CA SER A 278 -10.33 12.00 7.86
C SER A 278 -10.73 10.77 7.04
N PHE A 279 -10.80 9.61 7.69
CA PHE A 279 -10.82 8.32 6.99
C PHE A 279 -11.96 7.43 7.46
N SER A 280 -12.81 7.01 6.52
CA SER A 280 -13.96 6.14 6.79
C SER A 280 -13.59 4.75 7.34
N ASN A 281 -12.32 4.36 7.21
CA ASN A 281 -11.78 3.09 7.70
C ASN A 281 -10.78 3.24 8.87
N GLU A 282 -10.76 4.39 9.55
CA GLU A 282 -9.92 4.62 10.72
C GLU A 282 -10.08 3.52 11.79
N ALA A 283 -8.96 3.06 12.33
CA ALA A 283 -8.87 1.99 13.33
C ALA A 283 -8.12 2.43 14.60
N ARG A 284 -7.97 3.74 14.81
CA ARG A 284 -7.25 4.31 15.94
C ARG A 284 -8.10 4.29 17.20
N LEU A 285 -7.49 3.92 18.33
CA LEU A 285 -8.06 4.11 19.67
C LEU A 285 -8.00 5.58 20.08
N SER A 286 -9.12 6.11 20.58
CA SER A 286 -9.16 7.41 21.25
C SER A 286 -8.36 7.36 22.57
N ASP A 287 -7.92 8.51 23.05
CA ASP A 287 -7.17 8.58 24.31
C ASP A 287 -8.01 8.17 25.53
N ASP A 288 -9.34 8.22 25.42
CA ASP A 288 -10.28 7.75 26.43
C ASP A 288 -10.31 6.21 26.48
N GLU A 289 -10.37 5.56 25.32
CA GLU A 289 -10.28 4.09 25.21
C GLU A 289 -8.91 3.57 25.71
N LYS A 290 -7.81 4.25 25.36
CA LYS A 290 -6.46 3.92 25.89
C LYS A 290 -6.42 4.02 27.41
N ARG A 291 -7.00 5.09 28.00
CA ARG A 291 -7.06 5.25 29.47
C ARG A 291 -7.94 4.19 30.12
N LEU A 292 -9.05 3.77 29.50
CA LEU A 292 -9.88 2.68 30.01
C LEU A 292 -9.10 1.36 30.05
N ILE A 293 -8.38 1.01 28.97
CA ILE A 293 -7.52 -0.18 28.92
C ILE A 293 -6.47 -0.15 30.05
N ARG A 294 -5.67 0.93 30.15
CA ARG A 294 -4.66 1.09 31.21
C ARG A 294 -5.27 1.00 32.62
N THR A 295 -6.44 1.60 32.83
CA THR A 295 -7.13 1.58 34.13
C THR A 295 -7.60 0.17 34.50
N TRP A 296 -8.15 -0.57 33.54
CA TRP A 296 -8.56 -1.96 33.73
C TRP A 296 -7.38 -2.88 34.05
N VAL A 297 -6.25 -2.76 33.32
CA VAL A 297 -5.03 -3.53 33.62
C VAL A 297 -4.48 -3.19 35.01
N ASN A 298 -4.36 -1.91 35.35
CA ASN A 298 -3.93 -1.45 36.67
C ASN A 298 -4.87 -1.89 37.82
N ALA A 299 -6.12 -2.24 37.51
CA ALA A 299 -7.10 -2.78 38.46
C ALA A 299 -7.02 -4.32 38.59
N GLY A 300 -6.03 -4.98 37.99
CA GLY A 300 -5.95 -6.44 37.97
C GLY A 300 -6.92 -7.08 36.99
N ALA A 301 -7.32 -6.35 35.94
CA ALA A 301 -8.16 -6.81 34.83
C ALA A 301 -9.51 -7.44 35.24
N PRO A 302 -10.36 -6.80 36.06
CA PRO A 302 -11.63 -7.37 36.52
C PRO A 302 -12.62 -7.67 35.39
N GLU A 303 -13.31 -8.81 35.47
CA GLU A 303 -14.32 -9.23 34.50
C GLU A 303 -15.56 -8.33 34.52
N GLY A 304 -16.07 -7.98 35.71
CA GLY A 304 -17.39 -7.34 35.87
C GLY A 304 -18.53 -8.37 35.81
N ASP A 305 -19.76 -7.90 35.58
CA ASP A 305 -20.92 -8.78 35.39
C ASP A 305 -21.03 -9.21 33.91
N PRO A 306 -20.92 -10.51 33.56
CA PRO A 306 -21.05 -10.98 32.19
C PRO A 306 -22.41 -10.65 31.55
N ALA A 307 -23.46 -10.35 32.33
CA ALA A 307 -24.73 -9.87 31.80
C ALA A 307 -24.65 -8.47 31.16
N GLU A 308 -23.59 -7.70 31.43
CA GLU A 308 -23.32 -6.40 30.80
C GLU A 308 -22.55 -6.49 29.47
N LEU A 309 -22.16 -7.69 29.02
CA LEU A 309 -21.44 -7.87 27.75
C LEU A 309 -22.23 -7.31 26.56
N PRO A 310 -21.57 -6.69 25.57
CA PRO A 310 -22.22 -6.31 24.32
C PRO A 310 -22.62 -7.58 23.53
N ALA A 311 -23.63 -7.46 22.68
CA ALA A 311 -23.92 -8.52 21.71
C ALA A 311 -22.65 -8.83 20.87
N PRO A 312 -22.30 -10.11 20.64
CA PRO A 312 -21.18 -10.46 19.77
C PRO A 312 -21.32 -9.82 18.38
N ARG A 313 -20.24 -9.21 17.86
CA ARG A 313 -20.20 -8.80 16.45
C ARG A 313 -20.35 -10.04 15.56
N GLU A 314 -21.29 -9.97 14.63
CA GLU A 314 -21.38 -10.95 13.55
C GLU A 314 -20.27 -10.68 12.52
N PHE A 315 -19.62 -11.74 12.07
CA PHE A 315 -18.58 -11.71 11.04
C PHE A 315 -18.98 -12.65 9.89
N THR A 316 -18.79 -12.21 8.66
CA THR A 316 -19.02 -13.06 7.49
C THR A 316 -17.99 -14.19 7.45
N GLU A 317 -18.43 -15.44 7.51
CA GLU A 317 -17.55 -16.58 7.25
C GLU A 317 -17.14 -16.66 5.78
N GLY A 318 -15.87 -16.99 5.52
CA GLY A 318 -15.36 -17.18 4.17
C GLY A 318 -14.93 -15.88 3.48
N TRP A 319 -15.81 -15.27 2.68
CA TRP A 319 -15.51 -14.09 1.87
C TRP A 319 -16.17 -12.85 2.47
N ARG A 320 -15.38 -11.86 2.89
CA ARG A 320 -15.84 -10.62 3.52
C ARG A 320 -16.59 -9.72 2.54
N ILE A 321 -16.38 -9.88 1.24
CA ILE A 321 -17.16 -9.21 0.18
C ILE A 321 -18.57 -9.80 -0.03
N GLY A 322 -18.94 -10.86 0.69
CA GLY A 322 -20.08 -11.73 0.37
C GLY A 322 -19.71 -12.79 -0.67
N THR A 323 -20.68 -13.55 -1.18
CA THR A 323 -20.42 -14.58 -2.20
C THR A 323 -19.79 -13.97 -3.46
N PRO A 324 -18.57 -14.38 -3.87
CA PRO A 324 -17.99 -13.94 -5.12
C PRO A 324 -18.73 -14.53 -6.33
N ASP A 325 -18.87 -13.75 -7.39
CA ASP A 325 -19.37 -14.22 -8.69
C ASP A 325 -18.35 -15.11 -9.40
N VAL A 326 -17.06 -14.90 -9.10
CA VAL A 326 -15.96 -15.75 -9.55
C VAL A 326 -14.83 -15.76 -8.50
N VAL A 327 -14.15 -16.90 -8.38
CA VAL A 327 -12.91 -17.07 -7.62
C VAL A 327 -11.83 -17.56 -8.58
N ILE A 328 -10.68 -16.89 -8.59
CA ILE A 328 -9.57 -17.17 -9.49
C ILE A 328 -8.33 -17.45 -8.64
N SER A 329 -7.78 -18.66 -8.74
CA SER A 329 -6.51 -19.03 -8.10
C SER A 329 -5.32 -18.41 -8.85
N MET A 330 -4.20 -18.18 -8.14
CA MET A 330 -2.97 -17.67 -8.75
C MET A 330 -2.34 -18.64 -9.77
N SER A 331 -2.69 -19.93 -9.71
CA SER A 331 -2.16 -20.99 -10.58
C SER A 331 -3.02 -22.25 -10.50
N ASP A 332 -2.80 -23.21 -11.42
CA ASP A 332 -3.45 -24.55 -11.37
C ASP A 332 -2.86 -25.48 -10.29
N LYS A 333 -1.71 -25.12 -9.73
CA LYS A 333 -0.94 -25.92 -8.77
C LYS A 333 -0.40 -25.03 -7.65
N PRO A 334 -0.31 -25.54 -6.41
CA PRO A 334 0.34 -24.82 -5.32
C PRO A 334 1.79 -24.45 -5.61
N PHE A 335 2.27 -23.39 -4.96
CA PHE A 335 3.67 -23.00 -4.91
C PHE A 335 4.32 -23.49 -3.61
N THR A 336 5.48 -24.13 -3.71
CA THR A 336 6.29 -24.51 -2.54
C THR A 336 7.09 -23.31 -2.04
N VAL A 337 6.77 -22.84 -0.84
CA VAL A 337 7.57 -21.87 -0.08
C VAL A 337 8.61 -22.63 0.75
N PRO A 338 9.92 -22.34 0.62
CA PRO A 338 10.96 -23.03 1.38
C PRO A 338 10.91 -22.70 2.87
N ALA A 339 11.46 -23.59 3.69
CA ALA A 339 11.47 -23.43 5.15
C ALA A 339 12.27 -22.22 5.67
N ARG A 340 13.34 -21.82 4.97
CA ARG A 340 14.29 -20.78 5.40
C ARG A 340 14.80 -19.99 4.19
N GLY A 341 15.25 -18.77 4.42
CA GLY A 341 15.83 -17.88 3.41
C GLY A 341 14.83 -16.90 2.80
N GLU A 342 15.31 -16.01 1.94
CA GLU A 342 14.50 -15.02 1.24
C GLU A 342 13.81 -15.63 0.01
N VAL A 343 12.56 -15.24 -0.25
CA VAL A 343 11.81 -15.65 -1.45
C VAL A 343 11.61 -14.43 -2.34
N PRO A 344 12.34 -14.33 -3.48
CA PRO A 344 12.13 -13.26 -4.44
C PRO A 344 10.68 -13.27 -4.93
N TYR A 345 10.10 -12.09 -5.14
CA TYR A 345 8.73 -11.89 -5.60
C TYR A 345 8.35 -12.86 -6.72
N LYS A 346 7.17 -13.48 -6.61
CA LYS A 346 6.65 -14.41 -7.61
C LYS A 346 5.51 -13.77 -8.37
N TYR A 347 5.58 -13.86 -9.69
CA TYR A 347 4.56 -13.36 -10.60
C TYR A 347 3.89 -14.55 -11.28
N PHE A 348 2.57 -14.68 -11.10
CA PHE A 348 1.76 -15.69 -11.77
C PHE A 348 0.75 -15.01 -12.69
N GLN A 349 0.80 -15.34 -13.98
CA GLN A 349 -0.13 -14.80 -14.97
C GLN A 349 -1.22 -15.84 -15.26
N VAL A 350 -2.48 -15.45 -15.04
CA VAL A 350 -3.65 -16.33 -15.12
C VAL A 350 -4.62 -15.77 -16.17
N ASP A 351 -5.20 -16.66 -16.97
CA ASP A 351 -6.32 -16.30 -17.85
C ASP A 351 -7.63 -16.55 -17.08
N PRO A 352 -8.42 -15.51 -16.77
CA PRO A 352 -9.68 -15.65 -16.05
C PRO A 352 -10.84 -16.16 -16.94
N GLY A 353 -10.61 -16.34 -18.25
CA GLY A 353 -11.64 -16.78 -19.20
C GLY A 353 -12.72 -15.74 -19.50
N PHE A 354 -12.48 -14.46 -19.19
CA PHE A 354 -13.46 -13.38 -19.39
C PHE A 354 -13.62 -13.05 -20.88
N THR A 355 -14.70 -13.54 -21.50
CA THR A 355 -15.05 -13.25 -22.90
C THR A 355 -15.78 -11.91 -23.10
N GLU A 356 -16.07 -11.19 -22.02
CA GLU A 356 -16.76 -9.90 -22.00
C GLU A 356 -16.12 -8.98 -20.95
N ASP A 357 -16.33 -7.67 -21.08
CA ASP A 357 -15.84 -6.67 -20.13
C ASP A 357 -16.47 -6.87 -18.75
N LYS A 358 -15.64 -6.80 -17.69
CA LYS A 358 -16.07 -6.98 -16.30
C LYS A 358 -15.90 -5.71 -15.48
N TRP A 359 -16.89 -5.47 -14.63
CA TRP A 359 -16.99 -4.30 -13.76
C TRP A 359 -16.94 -4.76 -12.31
N ILE A 360 -15.76 -4.69 -11.68
CA ILE A 360 -15.53 -5.19 -10.32
C ILE A 360 -16.00 -4.14 -9.32
N GLN A 361 -17.06 -4.45 -8.55
CA GLN A 361 -17.53 -3.62 -7.45
C GLN A 361 -16.79 -3.96 -6.14
N ALA A 362 -16.51 -5.24 -5.91
CA ALA A 362 -15.75 -5.67 -4.74
C ALA A 362 -14.75 -6.77 -5.10
N ALA A 363 -13.61 -6.76 -4.41
CA ALA A 363 -12.52 -7.70 -4.61
C ALA A 363 -11.83 -8.03 -3.28
N GLU A 364 -11.50 -9.30 -3.08
CA GLU A 364 -10.76 -9.78 -1.93
C GLU A 364 -9.70 -10.78 -2.36
N CYS A 365 -8.45 -10.56 -1.95
CA CYS A 365 -7.41 -11.57 -2.05
C CYS A 365 -7.45 -12.46 -0.80
N ARG A 366 -7.36 -13.77 -0.98
CA ARG A 366 -7.25 -14.74 0.11
C ARG A 366 -5.98 -15.57 -0.02
N PRO A 367 -5.04 -15.44 0.93
CA PRO A 367 -3.94 -16.39 1.08
C PRO A 367 -4.43 -17.82 1.19
N GLY A 368 -3.84 -18.74 0.43
CA GLY A 368 -4.03 -20.18 0.65
C GLY A 368 -3.37 -20.63 1.95
N ASN A 369 -2.25 -19.99 2.30
CA ASN A 369 -1.49 -20.21 3.52
C ASN A 369 -1.02 -18.88 4.14
N ARG A 370 -1.83 -18.34 5.06
CA ARG A 370 -1.56 -17.09 5.80
C ARG A 370 -0.24 -17.12 6.61
N ALA A 371 0.33 -18.30 6.89
CA ALA A 371 1.57 -18.40 7.66
C ALA A 371 2.84 -18.11 6.83
N VAL A 372 2.73 -17.99 5.51
CA VAL A 372 3.86 -17.69 4.60
C VAL A 372 3.57 -16.63 3.54
N VAL A 373 2.31 -16.33 3.23
CA VAL A 373 1.96 -15.22 2.31
C VAL A 373 1.96 -13.90 3.09
N HIS A 374 2.86 -12.99 2.74
CA HIS A 374 2.89 -11.65 3.33
C HIS A 374 1.92 -10.71 2.60
N HIS A 375 2.00 -10.62 1.27
CA HIS A 375 1.00 -9.88 0.50
C HIS A 375 0.72 -10.48 -0.87
N ILE A 376 -0.45 -10.12 -1.40
CA ILE A 376 -0.95 -10.46 -2.74
C ILE A 376 -1.34 -9.15 -3.41
N ILE A 377 -0.83 -8.88 -4.60
CA ILE A 377 -1.28 -7.77 -5.46
C ILE A 377 -1.83 -8.38 -6.75
N VAL A 378 -3.03 -7.95 -7.17
CA VAL A 378 -3.69 -8.44 -8.39
C VAL A 378 -3.86 -7.29 -9.37
N ALA A 379 -3.26 -7.45 -10.55
CA ALA A 379 -3.27 -6.47 -11.62
C ALA A 379 -3.79 -7.06 -12.95
N VAL A 380 -4.25 -6.18 -13.85
CA VAL A 380 -4.65 -6.50 -15.23
C VAL A 380 -3.44 -6.39 -16.17
N ALA A 381 -3.13 -7.50 -16.84
CA ALA A 381 -2.28 -7.55 -18.02
C ALA A 381 -3.18 -7.63 -19.27
N PRO A 382 -3.37 -6.53 -20.02
CA PRO A 382 -4.14 -6.57 -21.26
C PRO A 382 -3.40 -7.42 -22.31
N GLN A 383 -4.17 -7.99 -23.25
CA GLN A 383 -3.62 -8.68 -24.42
C GLN A 383 -2.82 -7.71 -25.29
N ASP A 384 -1.57 -8.05 -25.61
CA ASP A 384 -0.66 -7.45 -26.61
C ASP A 384 -0.95 -5.98 -27.01
N GLY A 385 -0.58 -5.04 -26.14
CA GLY A 385 -0.72 -3.59 -26.40
C GLY A 385 -2.14 -3.05 -26.27
N GLY A 386 -3.10 -3.89 -25.84
CA GLY A 386 -4.50 -3.54 -25.63
C GLY A 386 -4.76 -2.56 -24.48
N ARG A 387 -6.03 -2.19 -24.34
CA ARG A 387 -6.49 -1.13 -23.42
C ARG A 387 -6.18 -1.46 -21.96
N ARG A 388 -5.57 -0.50 -21.27
CA ARG A 388 -5.20 -0.56 -19.84
C ARG A 388 -6.29 -0.01 -18.93
N GLY A 389 -7.51 0.18 -19.43
CA GLY A 389 -8.62 0.78 -18.69
C GLY A 389 -9.73 1.32 -19.62
N ALA A 390 -10.69 2.01 -19.01
CA ALA A 390 -11.93 2.44 -19.67
C ALA A 390 -12.30 3.90 -19.35
N HIS A 391 -13.11 4.50 -20.23
CA HIS A 391 -13.70 5.83 -20.06
C HIS A 391 -12.72 6.96 -19.67
N ASN A 392 -11.51 6.93 -20.25
CA ASN A 392 -10.39 7.85 -20.00
C ASN A 392 -9.70 7.72 -18.63
N ILE A 393 -9.85 6.58 -17.97
CA ILE A 393 -9.07 6.19 -16.79
C ILE A 393 -8.30 4.94 -17.17
N GLU A 394 -6.97 5.02 -17.15
CA GLU A 394 -6.08 3.85 -17.27
C GLU A 394 -5.69 3.40 -15.87
N SER A 395 -5.80 2.11 -15.58
CA SER A 395 -5.28 1.54 -14.34
C SER A 395 -5.09 0.03 -14.48
N HIS A 396 -3.93 -0.44 -14.04
CA HIS A 396 -3.62 -1.86 -13.98
C HIS A 396 -4.06 -2.50 -12.66
N TRP A 397 -4.19 -1.74 -11.58
CA TRP A 397 -4.34 -2.28 -10.24
C TRP A 397 -5.80 -2.58 -9.92
N LEU A 398 -6.11 -3.83 -9.58
CA LEU A 398 -7.45 -4.20 -9.11
C LEU A 398 -7.51 -4.11 -7.60
N THR A 399 -6.76 -4.96 -6.91
CA THR A 399 -6.84 -5.13 -5.46
C THR A 399 -5.53 -5.68 -4.90
N ALA A 400 -5.37 -5.59 -3.59
CA ALA A 400 -4.29 -6.22 -2.86
C ALA A 400 -4.74 -6.63 -1.46
N THR A 401 -3.97 -7.49 -0.81
CA THR A 401 -4.03 -7.70 0.64
C THR A 401 -2.63 -7.78 1.21
N ALA A 402 -2.41 -7.12 2.34
CA ALA A 402 -1.31 -7.33 3.28
C ALA A 402 -1.93 -7.84 4.61
N PRO A 403 -1.15 -8.12 5.67
CA PRO A 403 -1.71 -8.42 6.99
C PRO A 403 -2.63 -7.28 7.46
N GLY A 404 -3.79 -7.61 8.03
CA GLY A 404 -4.80 -6.65 8.49
C GLY A 404 -5.58 -5.90 7.41
N ALA A 405 -5.22 -6.02 6.13
CA ALA A 405 -5.91 -5.31 5.06
C ALA A 405 -7.40 -5.74 4.94
N ARG A 406 -8.26 -4.73 4.74
CA ARG A 406 -9.68 -4.90 4.42
C ARG A 406 -9.85 -5.16 2.92
N PRO A 407 -10.87 -5.91 2.49
CA PRO A 407 -11.15 -6.10 1.07
C PRO A 407 -11.52 -4.78 0.39
N MET A 408 -11.32 -4.69 -0.93
CA MET A 408 -11.83 -3.58 -1.71
C MET A 408 -13.35 -3.74 -1.85
N ILE A 409 -14.12 -2.79 -1.30
CA ILE A 409 -15.57 -2.70 -1.50
C ILE A 409 -15.85 -1.28 -1.97
N LEU A 410 -16.24 -1.12 -3.24
CA LEU A 410 -16.57 0.18 -3.81
C LEU A 410 -18.04 0.52 -3.57
N PRO A 411 -18.40 1.82 -3.47
CA PRO A 411 -19.79 2.26 -3.37
C PRO A 411 -20.67 1.79 -4.53
N GLU A 412 -21.99 1.87 -4.34
CA GLU A 412 -22.93 1.62 -5.44
C GLU A 412 -22.66 2.56 -6.63
N GLY A 413 -22.62 1.98 -7.83
CA GLY A 413 -22.29 2.70 -9.06
C GLY A 413 -20.80 2.99 -9.28
N TYR A 414 -19.90 2.53 -8.40
CA TYR A 414 -18.45 2.60 -8.60
C TYR A 414 -17.90 1.20 -8.93
N ALA A 415 -17.01 1.10 -9.93
CA ALA A 415 -16.38 -0.17 -10.29
C ALA A 415 -14.96 0.01 -10.87
N LYS A 416 -14.06 -0.96 -10.63
CA LYS A 416 -12.85 -1.13 -11.45
C LYS A 416 -13.17 -1.93 -12.70
N PHE A 417 -12.39 -1.75 -13.77
CA PHE A 417 -12.68 -2.31 -15.08
C PHE A 417 -11.63 -3.35 -15.50
N VAL A 418 -12.08 -4.49 -16.01
CA VAL A 418 -11.24 -5.51 -16.68
C VAL A 418 -11.77 -5.73 -18.10
N PRO A 419 -10.97 -5.47 -19.15
CA PRO A 419 -11.41 -5.71 -20.52
C PRO A 419 -11.54 -7.21 -20.82
N ALA A 420 -12.44 -7.55 -21.75
CA ALA A 420 -12.53 -8.89 -22.34
C ALA A 420 -11.16 -9.39 -22.84
N GLY A 421 -10.85 -10.66 -22.58
CA GLY A 421 -9.59 -11.29 -22.98
C GLY A 421 -8.34 -10.85 -22.21
N ALA A 422 -8.48 -9.97 -21.20
CA ALA A 422 -7.35 -9.58 -20.37
C ALA A 422 -6.97 -10.67 -19.36
N LYS A 423 -5.67 -10.82 -19.13
CA LYS A 423 -5.12 -11.73 -18.11
C LYS A 423 -4.95 -11.01 -16.79
N LEU A 424 -4.94 -11.77 -15.70
CA LEU A 424 -4.59 -11.28 -14.37
C LEU A 424 -3.14 -11.63 -14.06
N VAL A 425 -2.47 -10.77 -13.29
CA VAL A 425 -1.14 -11.01 -12.73
C VAL A 425 -1.25 -10.94 -11.23
N PHE A 426 -0.93 -12.06 -10.57
CA PHE A 426 -0.73 -12.13 -9.13
C PHE A 426 0.75 -11.89 -8.84
N GLN A 427 1.06 -10.79 -8.17
CA GLN A 427 2.37 -10.53 -7.57
C GLN A 427 2.29 -10.99 -6.10
N MET A 428 3.13 -11.95 -5.75
CA MET A 428 3.13 -12.64 -4.46
C MET A 428 4.45 -12.38 -3.73
N HIS A 429 4.36 -11.89 -2.49
CA HIS A 429 5.48 -11.79 -1.55
C HIS A 429 5.31 -12.82 -0.44
N TYR A 430 6.35 -13.63 -0.22
CA TYR A 430 6.34 -14.71 0.77
C TYR A 430 7.43 -14.49 1.84
N THR A 431 7.08 -14.78 3.08
CA THR A 431 8.00 -14.78 4.23
C THR A 431 8.19 -16.22 4.70
N THR A 432 9.43 -16.68 4.87
CA THR A 432 9.72 -18.03 5.37
C THR A 432 9.65 -18.06 6.90
N ASN A 433 9.09 -19.14 7.47
CA ASN A 433 8.73 -19.20 8.89
C ASN A 433 9.39 -20.37 9.65
N GLY A 434 10.40 -21.01 9.07
CA GLY A 434 11.07 -22.18 9.63
C GLY A 434 10.57 -23.54 9.09
N THR A 435 9.39 -23.57 8.43
CA THR A 435 8.77 -24.81 7.91
C THR A 435 8.47 -24.69 6.42
N GLU A 436 8.72 -25.76 5.63
CA GLU A 436 8.33 -25.78 4.21
C GLU A 436 6.81 -25.81 4.09
N ALA A 437 6.27 -24.96 3.22
CA ALA A 437 4.84 -24.74 3.11
C ALA A 437 4.37 -24.78 1.65
N GLN A 438 3.11 -25.18 1.45
CA GLN A 438 2.42 -25.02 0.18
C GLN A 438 1.47 -23.82 0.28
N ASP A 439 1.41 -23.00 -0.76
CA ASP A 439 0.39 -21.96 -0.92
C ASP A 439 -0.38 -22.11 -2.24
N LEU A 440 -1.68 -21.85 -2.21
CA LEU A 440 -2.52 -21.69 -3.39
C LEU A 440 -3.48 -20.52 -3.17
N SER A 441 -2.92 -19.32 -3.20
CA SER A 441 -3.70 -18.08 -3.04
C SER A 441 -4.67 -17.82 -4.18
N SER A 442 -5.72 -17.05 -3.89
CA SER A 442 -6.80 -16.73 -4.84
C SER A 442 -7.33 -15.31 -4.66
N VAL A 443 -8.08 -14.83 -5.65
CA VAL A 443 -8.88 -13.60 -5.57
C VAL A 443 -10.34 -13.91 -5.87
N GLY A 444 -11.24 -13.37 -5.06
CA GLY A 444 -12.68 -13.37 -5.29
C GLY A 444 -13.12 -12.02 -5.83
N PHE A 445 -13.96 -12.00 -6.86
CA PHE A 445 -14.58 -10.77 -7.38
C PHE A 445 -16.09 -10.83 -7.28
N ARG A 446 -16.69 -9.67 -7.01
CA ARG A 446 -18.11 -9.40 -7.25
C ARG A 446 -18.27 -8.31 -8.29
N PHE A 447 -19.15 -8.54 -9.25
CA PHE A 447 -19.37 -7.65 -10.37
C PHE A 447 -20.58 -6.73 -10.14
N ALA A 448 -20.48 -5.49 -10.60
CA ALA A 448 -21.63 -4.60 -10.79
C ALA A 448 -22.39 -4.95 -12.07
N ASP A 449 -23.69 -4.69 -12.12
CA ASP A 449 -24.42 -4.58 -13.39
C ASP A 449 -23.82 -3.40 -14.18
N PRO A 450 -23.36 -3.59 -15.44
CA PRO A 450 -22.87 -2.49 -16.27
C PRO A 450 -23.85 -1.31 -16.42
N LYS A 451 -25.15 -1.52 -16.19
CA LYS A 451 -26.22 -0.50 -16.21
C LYS A 451 -26.36 0.30 -14.91
N THR A 452 -25.69 -0.10 -13.83
CA THR A 452 -25.68 0.66 -12.57
C THR A 452 -24.36 1.38 -12.34
N VAL A 453 -23.27 0.95 -12.99
CA VAL A 453 -21.96 1.64 -12.94
C VAL A 453 -22.08 3.06 -13.50
N ARG A 454 -21.77 4.06 -12.68
CA ARG A 454 -21.66 5.49 -13.04
C ARG A 454 -20.22 5.96 -13.12
N LYS A 455 -19.36 5.45 -12.23
CA LYS A 455 -17.95 5.86 -12.07
C LYS A 455 -17.03 4.67 -12.27
N VAL A 456 -15.99 4.86 -13.07
CA VAL A 456 -14.84 3.95 -13.16
C VAL A 456 -13.82 4.40 -12.12
N VAL A 457 -13.36 3.48 -11.28
CA VAL A 457 -12.26 3.72 -10.33
C VAL A 457 -10.96 3.28 -10.97
N GLY A 458 -9.94 4.13 -10.93
CA GLY A 458 -8.58 3.78 -11.32
C GLY A 458 -7.59 4.14 -10.23
N THR A 459 -6.61 3.27 -10.02
CA THR A 459 -5.43 3.55 -9.21
C THR A 459 -4.36 4.20 -10.10
N ASP A 460 -3.88 5.36 -9.69
CA ASP A 460 -2.71 6.06 -10.25
C ASP A 460 -1.68 6.26 -9.10
N ALA A 461 -0.52 6.87 -9.37
CA ALA A 461 0.50 7.09 -8.36
C ALA A 461 1.37 8.34 -8.59
N ALA A 462 1.78 8.96 -7.49
CA ALA A 462 2.99 9.77 -7.44
C ALA A 462 4.16 8.85 -7.06
N SER A 463 4.91 8.37 -8.06
CA SER A 463 6.05 7.44 -7.88
C SER A 463 7.38 8.14 -8.16
N ALA A 464 8.41 7.88 -7.36
CA ALA A 464 9.78 8.13 -7.79
C ALA A 464 10.13 7.16 -8.92
N ARG A 465 10.97 7.59 -9.88
CA ARG A 465 11.47 6.72 -10.94
C ARG A 465 12.81 6.12 -10.56
N HIS A 466 13.22 5.08 -11.27
CA HIS A 466 14.44 4.32 -10.99
C HIS A 466 15.73 5.15 -10.89
N LYS A 467 15.82 6.27 -11.61
CA LYS A 467 16.95 7.21 -11.56
C LYS A 467 16.87 8.24 -10.41
N ASP A 468 15.68 8.45 -9.87
CA ASP A 468 15.33 9.52 -8.92
C ASP A 468 15.37 9.00 -7.46
N LEU A 469 15.34 7.68 -7.23
CA LEU A 469 15.49 7.03 -5.92
C LEU A 469 16.92 6.48 -5.73
N VAL A 470 17.73 7.15 -4.90
CA VAL A 470 19.09 6.74 -4.52
C VAL A 470 19.31 7.06 -3.03
N ILE A 471 19.18 6.05 -2.17
CA ILE A 471 19.36 6.17 -0.73
C ILE A 471 20.83 5.87 -0.39
N PRO A 472 21.61 6.82 0.16
CA PRO A 472 23.01 6.58 0.50
C PRO A 472 23.18 5.51 1.58
N ALA A 473 24.34 4.85 1.58
CA ALA A 473 24.75 3.98 2.67
C ALA A 473 24.73 4.73 4.02
N ASN A 474 24.33 4.04 5.09
CA ASN A 474 24.28 4.50 6.48
C ASN A 474 23.39 5.74 6.73
N ALA A 475 22.54 6.14 5.79
CA ALA A 475 21.68 7.32 5.93
C ALA A 475 20.45 7.03 6.82
N SER A 476 20.47 7.48 8.07
CA SER A 476 19.38 7.24 9.05
C SER A 476 18.08 8.02 8.80
N ASN A 477 18.09 9.00 7.88
CA ASN A 477 16.90 9.73 7.48
C ASN A 477 17.07 10.38 6.10
N HIS A 478 16.83 9.62 5.02
CA HIS A 478 16.92 10.11 3.64
C HIS A 478 15.54 10.40 3.06
N ARG A 479 15.30 11.61 2.52
CA ARG A 479 14.01 12.02 1.95
C ARG A 479 13.99 11.91 0.43
N VAL A 480 12.97 11.22 -0.10
CA VAL A 480 12.65 11.13 -1.53
C VAL A 480 11.29 11.79 -1.78
N GLU A 481 11.11 12.41 -2.95
CA GLU A 481 9.86 13.06 -3.32
C GLU A 481 9.39 12.63 -4.71
N ALA A 482 8.07 12.61 -4.89
CA ALA A 482 7.40 12.32 -6.15
C ALA A 482 6.23 13.27 -6.39
N THR A 483 5.80 13.42 -7.64
CA THR A 483 4.67 14.29 -7.99
C THR A 483 3.88 13.71 -9.16
N HIS A 484 2.57 13.58 -8.98
CA HIS A 484 1.61 13.38 -10.05
C HIS A 484 0.88 14.71 -10.34
N THR A 485 0.62 15.03 -11.60
CA THR A 485 -0.14 16.22 -12.02
C THR A 485 -1.42 15.78 -12.71
N PHE A 486 -2.57 16.18 -12.18
CA PHE A 486 -3.87 15.76 -12.70
C PHE A 486 -4.15 16.41 -14.06
N ALA A 487 -4.39 15.61 -15.10
CA ALA A 487 -4.70 16.11 -16.44
C ALA A 487 -6.19 16.50 -16.62
N LYS A 488 -7.05 16.17 -15.64
CA LYS A 488 -8.50 16.38 -15.62
C LYS A 488 -9.00 16.55 -14.19
N ASP A 489 -10.12 17.26 -14.02
CA ASP A 489 -10.81 17.35 -12.73
C ASP A 489 -11.20 15.93 -12.24
N SER A 490 -10.69 15.55 -11.08
CA SER A 490 -10.70 14.19 -10.55
C SER A 490 -11.02 14.22 -9.05
N GLN A 491 -11.72 13.21 -8.54
CA GLN A 491 -11.91 13.00 -7.12
C GLN A 491 -10.99 11.86 -6.67
N VAL A 492 -10.06 12.16 -5.78
CA VAL A 492 -9.25 11.16 -5.08
C VAL A 492 -10.09 10.57 -3.95
N VAL A 493 -10.22 9.24 -3.91
CA VAL A 493 -11.10 8.52 -2.96
C VAL A 493 -10.33 7.75 -1.89
N ALA A 494 -9.13 7.27 -2.19
CA ALA A 494 -8.28 6.58 -1.22
C ALA A 494 -6.79 6.79 -1.53
N LEU A 495 -5.95 6.68 -0.49
CA LEU A 495 -4.50 6.83 -0.54
C LEU A 495 -3.85 5.53 -0.06
N PHE A 496 -2.76 5.09 -0.71
CA PHE A 496 -2.06 3.84 -0.38
C PHE A 496 -0.53 3.99 -0.54
N PRO A 497 0.18 4.35 0.54
CA PRO A 497 1.64 4.52 0.50
C PRO A 497 2.37 3.18 0.50
N HIS A 498 3.38 3.06 -0.35
CA HIS A 498 4.19 1.86 -0.49
C HIS A 498 5.70 2.16 -0.50
N MET A 499 6.43 1.47 0.36
CA MET A 499 7.89 1.42 0.53
C MET A 499 8.29 0.02 1.01
N HIS A 500 9.59 -0.33 0.99
CA HIS A 500 10.11 -1.58 1.53
C HIS A 500 10.67 -1.42 2.96
N LEU A 501 11.63 -2.27 3.36
CA LEU A 501 12.15 -2.43 4.73
C LEU A 501 12.79 -1.18 5.35
N ARG A 502 13.12 -0.16 4.54
CA ARG A 502 13.73 1.08 5.01
C ARG A 502 12.73 2.21 5.11
N GLY A 503 11.48 2.03 4.65
CA GLY A 503 10.43 3.03 4.78
C GLY A 503 10.22 3.45 6.24
N LYS A 504 10.36 4.75 6.51
CA LYS A 504 10.34 5.35 7.85
C LYS A 504 9.13 6.24 8.08
N ALA A 505 8.76 7.04 7.08
CA ALA A 505 7.59 7.93 7.10
C ALA A 505 7.11 8.21 5.67
N PHE A 506 5.83 8.57 5.50
CA PHE A 506 5.25 8.92 4.20
C PHE A 506 4.20 10.04 4.34
N ARG A 507 4.17 10.99 3.40
CA ARG A 507 3.20 12.11 3.39
C ARG A 507 2.61 12.36 2.01
N TYR A 508 1.31 12.65 1.95
CA TYR A 508 0.59 13.12 0.77
C TYR A 508 0.13 14.56 0.96
N THR A 509 0.45 15.42 0.00
CA THR A 509 0.02 16.83 -0.04
C THR A 509 -0.65 17.14 -1.37
N ALA A 510 -1.90 17.59 -1.33
CA ALA A 510 -2.51 18.27 -2.48
C ALA A 510 -1.87 19.65 -2.64
N ILE A 511 -1.43 19.99 -3.85
CA ILE A 511 -0.96 21.33 -4.21
C ILE A 511 -1.84 21.86 -5.34
N HIS A 512 -2.58 22.94 -5.06
CA HIS A 512 -3.48 23.56 -6.01
C HIS A 512 -2.76 24.56 -6.93
N GLN A 513 -3.37 24.92 -8.06
CA GLN A 513 -2.79 25.86 -9.02
C GLN A 513 -2.42 27.25 -8.44
N ASP A 514 -3.13 27.71 -7.40
CA ASP A 514 -2.85 28.97 -6.71
C ASP A 514 -1.64 28.90 -5.74
N GLY A 515 -1.04 27.72 -5.60
CA GLY A 515 0.07 27.45 -4.69
C GLY A 515 -0.34 27.06 -3.27
N SER A 516 -1.65 27.03 -2.96
CA SER A 516 -2.13 26.50 -1.68
C SER A 516 -1.83 25.00 -1.55
N ARG A 517 -1.63 24.55 -0.30
CA ARG A 517 -1.19 23.18 0.02
C ARG A 517 -2.03 22.62 1.16
N GLU A 518 -2.42 21.36 1.05
CA GLU A 518 -3.23 20.64 2.04
C GLU A 518 -2.66 19.23 2.23
N VAL A 519 -2.30 18.87 3.46
CA VAL A 519 -1.84 17.51 3.77
C VAL A 519 -3.06 16.60 3.88
N LEU A 520 -3.12 15.59 3.02
CA LEU A 520 -4.25 14.65 2.95
C LEU A 520 -4.03 13.41 3.82
N LEU A 521 -2.78 13.02 4.01
CA LEU A 521 -2.34 11.89 4.83
C LEU A 521 -0.90 12.13 5.25
N ASP A 522 -0.60 11.85 6.51
CA ASP A 522 0.75 11.87 7.07
C ASP A 522 0.97 10.63 7.93
N ILE A 523 2.04 9.89 7.67
CA ILE A 523 2.42 8.68 8.37
C ILE A 523 3.81 8.92 8.95
N PRO A 524 3.94 9.34 10.23
CA PRO A 524 5.22 9.61 10.86
C PRO A 524 6.03 8.34 11.18
N HIS A 525 5.37 7.18 11.27
CA HIS A 525 5.95 5.88 11.60
C HIS A 525 5.43 4.82 10.62
N TYR A 526 6.05 4.72 9.45
CA TYR A 526 5.69 3.69 8.48
C TYR A 526 6.17 2.31 8.93
N ASP A 527 5.34 1.29 8.77
CA ASP A 527 5.69 -0.11 9.02
C ASP A 527 5.41 -0.93 7.75
N PHE A 528 6.46 -1.56 7.22
CA PHE A 528 6.39 -2.42 6.03
C PHE A 528 5.40 -3.59 6.18
N ASN A 529 5.16 -4.08 7.39
CA ASN A 529 4.24 -5.17 7.67
C ASN A 529 2.77 -4.73 7.58
N TRP A 530 2.47 -3.43 7.71
CA TRP A 530 1.11 -2.88 7.82
C TRP A 530 0.81 -1.86 6.73
N GLN A 531 0.71 -2.35 5.50
CA GLN A 531 0.43 -1.53 4.32
C GLN A 531 -1.09 -1.37 4.16
N ASN A 532 -1.64 -0.32 4.77
CA ASN A 532 -3.06 -0.02 4.76
C ASN A 532 -3.45 0.96 3.64
N SER A 533 -4.63 0.75 3.04
CA SER A 533 -5.31 1.80 2.27
C SER A 533 -6.06 2.73 3.22
N TYR A 534 -6.02 4.03 2.94
CA TYR A 534 -6.64 5.10 3.71
C TYR A 534 -7.77 5.71 2.87
N ILE A 535 -9.03 5.33 3.17
CA ILE A 535 -10.21 5.70 2.39
C ILE A 535 -10.74 7.03 2.92
N LEU A 536 -10.59 8.09 2.15
CA LEU A 536 -11.03 9.43 2.53
C LEU A 536 -12.53 9.43 2.80
N GLU A 537 -12.93 9.91 3.98
CA GLU A 537 -14.35 10.08 4.33
C GLU A 537 -15.05 11.04 3.36
N ASN A 538 -14.32 12.08 2.93
CA ASN A 538 -14.74 13.05 1.93
C ASN A 538 -13.76 13.02 0.76
N PRO A 539 -14.14 12.51 -0.44
CA PRO A 539 -13.26 12.46 -1.60
C PRO A 539 -12.70 13.83 -1.98
N LYS A 540 -11.38 13.93 -2.13
CA LYS A 540 -10.68 15.18 -2.42
C LYS A 540 -10.77 15.52 -3.90
N LEU A 541 -11.43 16.63 -4.23
CA LEU A 541 -11.40 17.20 -5.58
C LEU A 541 -10.01 17.77 -5.88
N MET A 542 -9.39 17.24 -6.93
CA MET A 542 -8.17 17.72 -7.57
C MET A 542 -8.55 18.24 -8.95
N ARG A 543 -8.32 19.53 -9.22
CA ARG A 543 -8.60 20.11 -10.54
C ARG A 543 -7.52 19.72 -11.54
N SER A 544 -7.85 19.79 -12.84
CA SER A 544 -6.85 19.74 -13.89
C SER A 544 -5.73 20.75 -13.59
N GLY A 545 -4.46 20.32 -13.55
CA GLY A 545 -3.30 21.14 -13.21
C GLY A 545 -2.93 21.17 -11.72
N ASP A 546 -3.81 20.71 -10.82
CA ASP A 546 -3.42 20.45 -9.43
C ASP A 546 -2.46 19.24 -9.37
N ARG A 547 -1.75 19.09 -8.26
CA ARG A 547 -0.71 18.07 -8.09
C ARG A 547 -0.88 17.28 -6.80
N MET A 548 -0.73 15.96 -6.89
CA MET A 548 -0.45 15.12 -5.72
C MET A 548 1.06 15.10 -5.52
N TYR A 549 1.52 15.71 -4.43
CA TYR A 549 2.93 15.72 -4.03
C TYR A 549 3.12 14.73 -2.89
N CYS A 550 4.04 13.78 -3.06
CA CYS A 550 4.33 12.76 -2.07
C CYS A 550 5.76 12.87 -1.58
N GLU A 551 5.95 12.67 -0.28
CA GLU A 551 7.24 12.66 0.40
C GLU A 551 7.40 11.33 1.12
N ALA A 552 8.58 10.73 1.05
CA ALA A 552 8.94 9.51 1.74
C ALA A 552 10.28 9.69 2.45
N TRP A 553 10.42 9.08 3.62
CA TRP A 553 11.67 9.05 4.37
C TRP A 553 12.14 7.62 4.56
N TYR A 554 13.46 7.41 4.50
CA TYR A 554 14.09 6.10 4.59
C TYR A 554 15.17 6.06 5.67
N ASP A 555 15.26 4.93 6.35
CA ASP A 555 16.32 4.60 7.30
C ASP A 555 17.21 3.47 6.75
N ASN A 556 18.37 3.86 6.22
CA ASN A 556 19.42 2.95 5.77
C ASN A 556 20.62 2.90 6.75
N SER A 557 20.43 3.21 8.04
CA SER A 557 21.47 3.03 9.06
C SER A 557 21.49 1.62 9.64
N GLU A 558 22.50 1.35 10.48
CA GLU A 558 22.64 0.14 11.30
C GLU A 558 21.58 0.06 12.42
N ASP A 559 20.95 1.17 12.79
CA ASP A 559 19.91 1.24 13.81
C ASP A 559 18.57 0.66 13.31
N ASN A 560 18.33 0.70 11.99
CA ASN A 560 17.17 0.04 11.40
C ASN A 560 17.38 -1.49 11.39
N LEU A 561 16.76 -2.16 12.35
CA LEU A 561 16.80 -3.61 12.53
C LEU A 561 16.24 -4.41 11.32
N ALA A 562 15.45 -3.78 10.46
CA ALA A 562 14.94 -4.38 9.22
C ALA A 562 15.92 -4.24 8.05
N ASN A 563 16.98 -3.43 8.17
CA ASN A 563 17.88 -3.13 7.06
C ASN A 563 18.83 -4.31 6.79
N PRO A 564 18.76 -4.96 5.61
CA PRO A 564 19.60 -6.12 5.32
C PRO A 564 21.06 -5.77 5.03
N ASN A 565 21.37 -4.52 4.67
CA ASN A 565 22.75 -4.07 4.49
C ASN A 565 22.85 -2.52 4.52
N PRO A 566 23.21 -1.91 5.67
CA PRO A 566 23.33 -0.46 5.79
C PRO A 566 24.52 0.13 5.03
N THR A 567 25.58 -0.65 4.84
CA THR A 567 26.81 -0.19 4.15
C THR A 567 26.65 -0.05 2.63
N LYS A 568 25.51 -0.45 2.06
CA LYS A 568 25.20 -0.33 0.64
C LYS A 568 24.31 0.87 0.33
N GLU A 569 24.59 1.52 -0.79
CA GLU A 569 23.63 2.40 -1.46
C GLU A 569 22.45 1.56 -1.97
N VAL A 570 21.23 2.08 -1.82
CA VAL A 570 19.99 1.40 -2.21
C VAL A 570 19.29 2.22 -3.29
N ARG A 571 18.70 1.53 -4.26
CA ARG A 571 18.05 2.12 -5.43
C ARG A 571 16.67 1.50 -5.62
N TRP A 572 15.90 2.08 -6.54
CA TRP A 572 14.60 1.53 -6.92
C TRP A 572 14.74 0.07 -7.37
N GLY A 573 13.85 -0.81 -6.90
CA GLY A 573 13.80 -2.19 -7.34
C GLY A 573 12.58 -2.94 -6.80
N ASP A 574 12.30 -4.09 -7.40
CA ASP A 574 11.14 -4.92 -7.05
C ASP A 574 11.33 -5.66 -5.73
N GLN A 575 12.57 -5.94 -5.31
CA GLN A 575 12.82 -6.84 -4.18
C GLN A 575 12.78 -6.10 -2.84
N THR A 576 12.35 -6.81 -1.80
CA THR A 576 12.14 -6.27 -0.44
C THR A 576 13.42 -5.69 0.21
N TRP A 577 14.61 -6.08 -0.27
CA TRP A 577 15.90 -5.51 0.13
C TRP A 577 16.39 -4.34 -0.75
N GLU A 578 15.76 -4.12 -1.91
CA GLU A 578 15.82 -2.89 -2.71
C GLU A 578 14.79 -1.89 -2.12
N GLU A 579 14.45 -0.81 -2.81
CA GLU A 579 13.42 0.12 -2.31
C GLU A 579 12.41 0.59 -3.35
N MET A 580 11.27 1.07 -2.86
CA MET A 580 10.26 1.75 -3.66
C MET A 580 9.79 3.03 -2.97
N MET A 581 9.39 4.01 -3.78
CA MET A 581 8.66 5.19 -3.34
C MET A 581 7.44 5.33 -4.23
N ILE A 582 6.29 4.83 -3.77
CA ILE A 582 5.04 4.92 -4.52
C ILE A 582 3.93 5.43 -3.63
N GLY A 583 3.47 6.64 -3.91
CA GLY A 583 2.23 7.18 -3.35
C GLY A 583 1.07 6.84 -4.25
N TYR A 584 0.53 5.61 -4.15
CA TYR A 584 -0.67 5.24 -4.89
C TYR A 584 -1.90 6.01 -4.38
N PHE A 585 -2.85 6.24 -5.26
CA PHE A 585 -4.17 6.75 -4.91
C PHE A 585 -5.24 6.23 -5.88
N ASP A 586 -6.40 5.86 -5.35
CA ASP A 586 -7.59 5.58 -6.17
C ASP A 586 -8.30 6.90 -6.48
N MET A 587 -8.73 7.06 -7.73
CA MET A 587 -9.45 8.24 -8.21
C MET A 587 -10.58 7.88 -9.19
N VAL A 588 -11.53 8.81 -9.32
CA VAL A 588 -12.54 8.85 -10.38
C VAL A 588 -12.51 10.21 -11.08
N LEU A 589 -12.93 10.28 -12.35
CA LEU A 589 -13.13 11.58 -13.01
C LEU A 589 -14.34 12.30 -12.41
N ALA A 590 -14.20 13.58 -12.10
CA ALA A 590 -15.21 14.34 -11.34
C ALA A 590 -16.54 14.46 -12.11
N ASP A 591 -16.48 14.68 -13.42
CA ASP A 591 -17.62 14.89 -14.34
C ASP A 591 -18.23 13.60 -14.92
N GLN A 592 -17.57 12.46 -14.75
CA GLN A 592 -17.99 11.19 -15.34
C GLN A 592 -19.31 10.68 -14.74
N ASP A 593 -20.27 10.32 -15.59
CA ASP A 593 -21.41 9.47 -15.21
C ASP A 593 -21.77 8.61 -16.43
N LEU A 594 -21.51 7.30 -16.34
CA LEU A 594 -21.79 6.36 -17.44
C LEU A 594 -23.28 6.06 -17.62
N GLN A 595 -24.14 6.40 -16.63
CA GLN A 595 -25.59 6.29 -16.72
C GLN A 595 -26.29 7.64 -16.91
N ALA A 596 -25.55 8.73 -17.00
CA ALA A 596 -26.11 9.94 -17.58
C ALA A 596 -26.60 9.58 -19.00
N PRO A 597 -27.78 10.09 -19.43
CA PRO A 597 -28.12 10.08 -20.84
C PRO A 597 -26.94 10.64 -21.62
N ALA A 598 -26.73 10.21 -22.87
CA ALA A 598 -25.70 10.76 -23.74
C ALA A 598 -26.00 12.22 -24.12
N THR A 599 -25.94 13.13 -23.14
CA THR A 599 -25.73 14.55 -23.30
C THR A 599 -24.36 14.68 -23.95
N THR A 600 -24.38 14.69 -25.28
CA THR A 600 -23.26 15.10 -26.12
C THR A 600 -22.53 16.25 -25.44
N SER A 601 -21.30 15.99 -24.99
CA SER A 601 -20.43 17.00 -24.39
C SER A 601 -20.46 18.23 -25.30
N SER A 602 -21.13 19.29 -24.83
CA SER A 602 -21.69 20.34 -25.71
C SER A 602 -20.66 21.36 -26.17
N ARG A 603 -19.39 20.94 -26.22
CA ARG A 603 -18.27 21.66 -26.79
C ARG A 603 -17.84 20.95 -28.09
N PRO A 604 -18.01 21.59 -29.27
CA PRO A 604 -17.43 21.10 -30.52
C PRO A 604 -15.94 20.74 -30.34
N ARG A 605 -15.37 19.82 -31.15
CA ARG A 605 -13.93 19.52 -31.08
C ARG A 605 -13.10 20.79 -31.26
N THR A 606 -13.60 21.71 -32.07
CA THR A 606 -13.07 23.06 -32.26
C THR A 606 -12.96 23.88 -30.97
N GLU A 607 -13.96 23.88 -30.09
CA GLU A 607 -13.92 24.59 -28.79
C GLU A 607 -12.94 23.93 -27.82
N ARG A 608 -12.88 22.59 -27.81
CA ARG A 608 -11.88 21.83 -27.04
C ARG A 608 -10.46 22.11 -27.52
N PHE A 609 -10.24 22.12 -28.84
CA PHE A 609 -8.97 22.49 -29.46
C PHE A 609 -8.55 23.92 -29.06
N LEU A 610 -9.46 24.90 -29.12
CA LEU A 610 -9.17 26.27 -28.70
C LEU A 610 -8.77 26.37 -27.23
N ALA A 611 -9.46 25.65 -26.33
CA ALA A 611 -9.10 25.63 -24.91
C ALA A 611 -7.69 25.04 -24.67
N THR A 612 -7.39 23.88 -25.25
CA THR A 612 -6.07 23.23 -25.10
C THR A 612 -4.94 24.02 -25.77
N HIS A 613 -5.20 24.63 -26.93
CA HIS A 613 -4.18 25.39 -27.66
C HIS A 613 -3.93 26.77 -27.03
N ALA A 614 -4.93 27.40 -26.41
CA ALA A 614 -4.75 28.63 -25.64
C ALA A 614 -3.88 28.43 -24.39
N SER A 615 -3.96 27.26 -23.74
CA SER A 615 -3.11 26.91 -22.60
C SER A 615 -1.69 26.45 -22.98
N THR A 616 -1.40 26.21 -24.26
CA THR A 616 -0.14 25.56 -24.66
C THR A 616 0.36 26.07 -26.01
N ALA A 617 1.23 27.09 -25.97
CA ALA A 617 1.96 27.57 -27.14
C ALA A 617 3.01 26.54 -27.61
N LYS A 618 2.56 25.49 -28.31
CA LYS A 618 3.45 24.47 -28.89
C LYS A 618 4.02 24.93 -30.23
N THR A 619 5.34 25.09 -30.29
CA THR A 619 6.10 25.03 -31.55
C THR A 619 5.92 23.63 -32.18
N LEU A 620 5.89 23.54 -33.50
CA LEU A 620 5.89 22.24 -34.18
C LEU A 620 7.16 21.46 -33.85
N SER A 621 7.04 20.14 -33.65
CA SER A 621 8.19 19.30 -33.35
C SER A 621 9.04 19.04 -34.61
N PRO A 622 10.36 18.78 -34.48
CA PRO A 622 11.22 18.44 -35.61
C PRO A 622 10.71 17.23 -36.41
N GLU A 623 10.17 16.22 -35.72
CA GLU A 623 9.68 14.97 -36.31
C GLU A 623 8.44 15.21 -37.18
N LEU A 624 7.55 16.13 -36.77
CA LEU A 624 6.40 16.54 -37.58
C LEU A 624 6.84 17.33 -38.82
N LEU A 625 7.89 18.15 -38.73
CA LEU A 625 8.44 18.89 -39.88
C LEU A 625 9.18 17.97 -40.86
N GLU A 626 9.86 16.94 -40.36
CA GLU A 626 10.49 15.89 -41.18
C GLU A 626 9.44 15.01 -41.87
N ALA A 627 8.42 14.56 -41.13
CA ALA A 627 7.28 13.84 -41.70
C ALA A 627 6.51 14.69 -42.73
N ALA A 628 6.41 16.01 -42.51
CA ALA A 628 5.84 16.94 -43.48
C ALA A 628 6.66 17.03 -44.76
N ALA A 629 8.00 17.11 -44.67
CA ALA A 629 8.87 17.18 -45.84
C ALA A 629 8.75 15.92 -46.74
N ALA A 630 8.64 14.74 -46.13
CA ALA A 630 8.52 13.46 -46.84
C ALA A 630 7.08 13.10 -47.25
N ALA A 631 6.07 13.85 -46.81
CA ALA A 631 4.66 13.42 -46.85
C ALA A 631 4.12 13.06 -48.24
N LEU A 632 4.71 13.58 -49.32
CA LEU A 632 4.21 13.36 -50.69
C LEU A 632 5.00 12.27 -51.44
N ASP A 633 6.13 11.81 -50.89
CA ASP A 633 7.05 10.87 -51.54
C ASP A 633 6.47 9.45 -51.63
N SER A 634 5.78 8.98 -50.58
CA SER A 634 5.14 7.65 -50.55
C SER A 634 3.76 7.68 -49.87
N PRO A 635 2.90 6.66 -50.10
CA PRO A 635 1.66 6.48 -49.35
C PRO A 635 1.89 6.33 -47.83
N GLU A 636 2.91 5.57 -47.41
CA GLU A 636 3.23 5.40 -45.98
C GLU A 636 3.70 6.72 -45.35
N ALA A 637 4.50 7.51 -46.06
CA ALA A 637 4.95 8.82 -45.58
C ALA A 637 3.75 9.77 -45.40
N MET A 638 2.80 9.77 -46.34
CA MET A 638 1.55 10.51 -46.22
C MET A 638 0.72 10.06 -45.02
N ASP A 639 0.55 8.74 -44.82
CA ASP A 639 -0.24 8.21 -43.70
C ASP A 639 0.39 8.49 -42.33
N ASN A 640 1.73 8.48 -42.24
CA ASN A 640 2.49 8.88 -41.05
C ASN A 640 2.35 10.39 -40.76
N PHE A 641 2.50 11.22 -41.80
CA PHE A 641 2.24 12.66 -41.71
C PHE A 641 0.82 12.95 -41.18
N GLY A 642 -0.19 12.24 -41.69
CA GLY A 642 -1.58 12.40 -41.21
C GLY A 642 -1.78 12.06 -39.73
N LEU A 643 -1.05 11.08 -39.19
CA LEU A 643 -1.12 10.75 -37.75
C LEU A 643 -0.68 11.93 -36.89
N GLU A 644 0.46 12.54 -37.22
CA GLU A 644 1.01 13.64 -36.43
C GLU A 644 0.17 14.92 -36.57
N VAL A 645 -0.40 15.18 -37.76
CA VAL A 645 -1.32 16.32 -37.96
C VAL A 645 -2.61 16.15 -37.15
N VAL A 646 -3.23 14.96 -37.13
CA VAL A 646 -4.52 14.72 -36.43
C VAL A 646 -4.35 14.79 -34.90
N LYS A 647 -3.21 14.35 -34.36
CA LYS A 647 -2.87 14.55 -32.93
C LYS A 647 -2.84 16.03 -32.53
N LEU A 648 -2.47 16.91 -33.47
CA LEU A 648 -2.35 18.35 -33.25
C LEU A 648 -3.64 19.13 -33.59
N ILE A 649 -4.45 18.62 -34.53
CA ILE A 649 -5.72 19.20 -34.99
C ILE A 649 -6.82 18.11 -34.91
N PRO A 650 -7.39 17.82 -33.72
CA PRO A 650 -8.34 16.71 -33.53
C PRO A 650 -9.69 16.87 -34.24
N GLN A 651 -10.01 18.08 -34.72
CA GLN A 651 -11.21 18.37 -35.50
C GLN A 651 -11.07 18.05 -36.99
N LEU A 652 -9.90 17.61 -37.45
CA LEU A 652 -9.64 17.21 -38.83
C LEU A 652 -10.20 15.81 -39.14
N ASP A 653 -10.92 15.66 -40.25
CA ASP A 653 -11.57 14.40 -40.66
C ASP A 653 -11.06 13.81 -42.00
N ARG A 654 -10.23 14.56 -42.73
CA ARG A 654 -9.59 14.12 -43.99
C ARG A 654 -8.44 15.05 -44.39
N ILE A 655 -7.35 14.47 -44.90
CA ILE A 655 -6.33 15.19 -45.70
C ILE A 655 -6.31 14.60 -47.11
N CYS A 656 -6.17 15.44 -48.13
CA CYS A 656 -6.11 15.01 -49.52
C CYS A 656 -5.16 15.89 -50.35
N TRP A 657 -4.21 15.29 -51.07
CA TRP A 657 -3.37 16.00 -52.04
C TRP A 657 -3.93 15.84 -53.45
N THR A 658 -4.16 16.96 -54.12
CA THR A 658 -4.62 17.03 -55.52
C THR A 658 -3.62 17.77 -56.40
N THR A 659 -3.39 17.29 -57.63
CA THR A 659 -2.62 18.01 -58.67
C THR A 659 -3.51 18.36 -59.86
N VAL A 660 -3.08 19.34 -60.66
CA VAL A 660 -3.74 19.72 -61.92
C VAL A 660 -2.74 19.58 -63.05
N GLU A 661 -3.08 18.78 -64.05
CA GLU A 661 -2.31 18.56 -65.27
C GLU A 661 -3.24 18.78 -66.47
N GLU A 662 -2.88 19.74 -67.33
CA GLU A 662 -3.74 20.22 -68.42
C GLU A 662 -5.17 20.55 -67.91
N ASP A 663 -6.20 19.92 -68.47
CA ASP A 663 -7.60 20.07 -68.05
C ASP A 663 -8.08 18.94 -67.11
N THR A 664 -7.17 18.27 -66.39
CA THR A 664 -7.49 17.18 -65.45
C THR A 664 -6.99 17.44 -64.03
N LEU A 665 -7.88 17.26 -63.05
CA LEU A 665 -7.54 17.21 -61.62
C LEU A 665 -7.36 15.76 -61.17
N HIS A 666 -6.23 15.47 -60.53
CA HIS A 666 -5.87 14.15 -60.01
C HIS A 666 -5.85 14.14 -58.49
N VAL A 667 -6.57 13.20 -57.88
CA VAL A 667 -6.53 12.90 -56.44
C VAL A 667 -5.35 11.98 -56.17
N ARG A 668 -4.18 12.55 -55.87
CA ARG A 668 -2.90 11.81 -55.76
C ARG A 668 -2.79 10.99 -54.48
N ARG A 669 -3.23 11.54 -53.34
CA ARG A 669 -3.22 10.87 -52.02
C ARG A 669 -4.44 11.29 -51.19
N VAL A 670 -4.92 10.39 -50.33
CA VAL A 670 -6.03 10.62 -49.40
C VAL A 670 -5.68 9.92 -48.08
N ILE A 671 -5.82 10.64 -46.97
CA ILE A 671 -5.77 10.08 -45.62
C ILE A 671 -7.20 10.09 -45.08
N GLN A 672 -7.74 8.91 -44.80
CA GLN A 672 -9.06 8.75 -44.21
C GLN A 672 -9.15 7.43 -43.42
N ARG A 673 -8.91 7.52 -42.11
CA ARG A 673 -8.79 6.40 -41.17
C ARG A 673 -10.16 5.93 -40.63
N PRO A 674 -10.27 4.71 -40.05
CA PRO A 674 -11.50 4.20 -39.44
C PRO A 674 -12.07 5.09 -38.32
N GLU A 675 -11.24 5.88 -37.65
CA GLU A 675 -11.66 6.86 -36.64
C GLU A 675 -12.55 7.98 -37.21
N PHE A 676 -12.53 8.23 -38.53
CA PHE A 676 -13.35 9.26 -39.16
C PHE A 676 -14.72 8.71 -39.59
N THR A 677 -15.78 9.38 -39.14
CA THR A 677 -17.16 8.86 -39.19
C THR A 677 -17.77 8.62 -40.58
N ARG A 678 -17.14 9.06 -41.68
CA ARG A 678 -17.64 8.89 -43.06
C ARG A 678 -16.51 8.78 -44.08
N GLN A 679 -16.54 7.75 -44.94
CA GLN A 679 -15.60 7.59 -46.05
C GLN A 679 -16.09 8.26 -47.34
N VAL A 680 -15.17 8.90 -48.09
CA VAL A 680 -15.45 9.73 -49.28
C VAL A 680 -14.42 9.49 -50.39
N GLY A 681 -14.33 8.26 -50.90
CA GLY A 681 -13.49 7.92 -52.05
C GLY A 681 -11.96 7.95 -51.82
N GLY A 682 -11.26 7.00 -52.44
CA GLY A 682 -9.81 6.85 -52.34
C GLY A 682 -9.00 7.66 -53.35
N ALA A 683 -7.67 7.54 -53.23
CA ALA A 683 -6.69 8.08 -54.17
C ALA A 683 -6.78 7.41 -55.56
N GLY A 684 -6.14 8.02 -56.56
CA GLY A 684 -6.07 7.54 -57.95
C GLY A 684 -7.25 7.97 -58.83
N ARG A 685 -8.20 8.75 -58.32
CA ARG A 685 -9.32 9.30 -59.10
C ARG A 685 -8.88 10.54 -59.88
N SER A 686 -9.40 10.68 -61.10
CA SER A 686 -9.11 11.81 -61.99
C SER A 686 -10.41 12.38 -62.54
N PHE A 687 -10.50 13.71 -62.68
CA PHE A 687 -11.72 14.42 -63.07
C PHE A 687 -11.38 15.57 -64.02
N ALA A 688 -12.21 15.79 -65.06
CA ALA A 688 -12.08 16.97 -65.91
C ALA A 688 -12.32 18.25 -65.09
N THR A 689 -11.48 19.27 -65.27
CA THR A 689 -11.51 20.52 -64.48
C THR A 689 -12.78 21.35 -64.67
N GLN A 690 -13.54 21.12 -65.75
CA GLN A 690 -14.70 21.93 -66.14
C GLN A 690 -15.85 21.91 -65.11
N GLY A 691 -15.88 22.97 -64.29
CA GLY A 691 -16.88 23.18 -63.22
C GLY A 691 -16.44 22.69 -61.83
N LEU A 692 -15.16 22.34 -61.66
CA LEU A 692 -14.52 22.13 -60.36
C LEU A 692 -13.89 23.43 -59.87
N GLN A 693 -13.83 23.66 -58.55
CA GLN A 693 -13.11 24.80 -57.96
C GLN A 693 -11.73 24.42 -57.42
N LEU A 694 -11.51 23.18 -56.98
CA LEU A 694 -10.21 22.70 -56.52
C LEU A 694 -9.04 22.99 -57.49
N PRO A 695 -9.19 22.94 -58.83
CA PRO A 695 -8.12 23.32 -59.74
C PRO A 695 -7.70 24.80 -59.63
N LYS A 696 -8.62 25.69 -59.24
CA LYS A 696 -8.36 27.12 -59.05
C LYS A 696 -7.38 27.34 -57.90
N TYR A 697 -7.53 26.64 -56.78
CA TYR A 697 -6.64 26.79 -55.62
C TYR A 697 -5.21 26.33 -55.90
N ALA A 698 -4.97 25.42 -56.86
CA ALA A 698 -3.62 25.09 -57.32
C ALA A 698 -2.92 26.25 -58.06
N SER A 699 -3.64 27.32 -58.41
CA SER A 699 -3.12 28.56 -59.01
C SER A 699 -3.12 29.77 -58.06
N GLU A 700 -3.67 29.65 -56.85
CA GLU A 700 -3.64 30.70 -55.84
C GLU A 700 -2.30 30.68 -55.08
N THR A 701 -1.92 31.80 -54.44
CA THR A 701 -0.66 31.93 -53.70
C THR A 701 -0.83 31.84 -52.17
N GLU A 702 -2.05 32.02 -51.70
CA GLU A 702 -2.42 32.06 -50.28
C GLU A 702 -3.29 30.85 -49.92
N LEU A 703 -3.41 30.55 -48.62
CA LEU A 703 -4.33 29.51 -48.16
C LEU A 703 -5.77 30.02 -48.19
N THR A 704 -6.70 29.14 -48.54
CA THR A 704 -8.15 29.43 -48.59
C THR A 704 -8.86 28.67 -47.48
N ILE A 705 -9.77 29.33 -46.74
CA ILE A 705 -10.59 28.69 -45.71
C ILE A 705 -12.07 28.84 -46.06
N HIS A 706 -12.81 27.75 -45.95
CA HIS A 706 -14.26 27.72 -46.10
C HIS A 706 -14.89 27.24 -44.78
N ALA A 707 -15.38 28.19 -43.98
CA ALA A 707 -16.08 27.90 -42.72
C ALA A 707 -17.41 27.15 -42.92
N ASN A 708 -18.06 27.33 -44.08
CA ASN A 708 -19.28 26.63 -44.48
C ASN A 708 -19.23 26.24 -45.96
N LEU A 709 -19.11 24.93 -46.22
CA LEU A 709 -19.01 24.36 -47.57
C LEU A 709 -20.32 24.41 -48.37
N ALA A 710 -21.48 24.50 -47.71
CA ALA A 710 -22.77 24.53 -48.40
C ALA A 710 -22.99 25.83 -49.22
N HIS A 711 -22.18 26.85 -49.00
CA HIS A 711 -22.21 28.12 -49.73
C HIS A 711 -21.11 28.25 -50.81
N VAL A 712 -20.29 27.21 -51.03
CA VAL A 712 -19.20 27.22 -52.02
C VAL A 712 -19.67 26.62 -53.35
N ILE A 713 -19.56 27.41 -54.44
CA ILE A 713 -20.09 27.04 -55.76
C ILE A 713 -19.04 26.27 -56.59
N GLY A 714 -19.15 24.94 -56.64
CA GLY A 714 -18.33 24.06 -57.48
C GLY A 714 -18.82 22.62 -57.41
N LYS A 715 -18.71 21.83 -58.49
CA LYS A 715 -19.23 20.44 -58.51
C LYS A 715 -18.53 19.51 -57.52
N ASP A 716 -17.24 19.75 -57.28
CA ASP A 716 -16.46 19.12 -56.22
C ASP A 716 -16.95 19.51 -54.83
N PHE A 717 -17.20 20.79 -54.59
CA PHE A 717 -17.69 21.26 -53.29
C PHE A 717 -19.16 20.89 -53.01
N GLU A 718 -20.01 20.82 -54.03
CA GLU A 718 -21.37 20.28 -53.93
C GLU A 718 -21.37 18.78 -53.59
N PHE A 719 -20.35 18.03 -54.02
CA PHE A 719 -20.15 16.65 -53.61
C PHE A 719 -19.59 16.55 -52.18
N MET A 720 -18.57 17.34 -51.84
CA MET A 720 -17.89 17.27 -50.54
C MET A 720 -18.76 17.81 -49.38
N SER A 721 -19.60 18.82 -49.63
CA SER A 721 -20.53 19.39 -48.63
C SER A 721 -21.61 18.41 -48.14
N ARG A 722 -21.82 17.27 -48.84
CA ARG A 722 -22.68 16.16 -48.39
C ARG A 722 -22.09 15.40 -47.19
N THR A 723 -20.80 15.62 -46.89
CA THR A 723 -20.08 14.96 -45.79
C THR A 723 -19.38 15.94 -44.86
N PHE A 724 -18.74 16.99 -45.40
CA PHE A 724 -17.93 17.93 -44.64
C PHE A 724 -18.65 19.29 -44.54
N SER A 725 -18.48 19.95 -43.40
CA SER A 725 -19.06 21.28 -43.14
C SER A 725 -18.07 22.41 -43.42
N SER A 726 -16.77 22.16 -43.24
CA SER A 726 -15.71 23.15 -43.48
C SER A 726 -14.48 22.55 -44.15
N SER A 727 -13.66 23.40 -44.77
CA SER A 727 -12.38 23.01 -45.38
C SER A 727 -11.31 24.10 -45.31
N LEU A 728 -10.06 23.68 -45.48
CA LEU A 728 -8.89 24.54 -45.65
C LEU A 728 -8.03 24.00 -46.81
N HIS A 729 -7.61 24.89 -47.70
CA HIS A 729 -6.88 24.58 -48.92
C HIS A 729 -5.54 25.32 -48.92
N ILE A 730 -4.44 24.61 -49.15
CA ILE A 730 -3.11 25.21 -49.25
C ILE A 730 -2.52 24.90 -50.63
N PRO A 731 -2.24 25.93 -51.46
CA PRO A 731 -1.47 25.76 -52.69
C PRO A 731 -0.05 25.31 -52.37
N ILE A 732 0.42 24.27 -53.05
CA ILE A 732 1.75 23.67 -52.89
C ILE A 732 2.36 23.29 -54.24
N ARG A 733 3.68 23.16 -54.30
CA ARG A 733 4.40 22.71 -55.49
C ARG A 733 5.40 21.62 -55.09
N HIS A 734 5.24 20.43 -55.64
CA HIS A 734 6.08 19.28 -55.32
C HIS A 734 6.46 18.55 -56.63
N GLY A 735 7.72 18.17 -56.78
CA GLY A 735 8.24 17.54 -58.01
C GLY A 735 8.07 18.40 -59.28
N GLY A 736 7.92 19.73 -59.15
CA GLY A 736 7.62 20.64 -60.26
C GLY A 736 6.13 20.76 -60.64
N VAL A 737 5.27 19.92 -60.07
CA VAL A 737 3.81 19.92 -60.33
C VAL A 737 3.09 20.84 -59.34
N SER A 738 2.16 21.64 -59.85
CA SER A 738 1.30 22.50 -59.03
C SER A 738 0.11 21.70 -58.46
N GLY A 739 -0.22 21.93 -57.20
CA GLY A 739 -1.32 21.23 -56.54
C GLY A 739 -1.82 21.92 -55.29
N THR A 740 -2.68 21.21 -54.56
CA THR A 740 -3.34 21.71 -53.35
C THR A 740 -3.36 20.62 -52.29
N LEU A 741 -2.98 20.96 -51.07
CA LEU A 741 -3.20 20.15 -49.89
C LEU A 741 -4.52 20.57 -49.24
N ASN A 742 -5.47 19.65 -49.15
CA ASN A 742 -6.86 19.91 -48.80
C ASN A 742 -7.22 19.23 -47.50
N PHE A 743 -7.59 20.02 -46.50
CA PHE A 743 -8.01 19.60 -45.17
C PHE A 743 -9.53 19.76 -45.05
N TRP A 744 -10.22 18.79 -44.47
CA TRP A 744 -11.69 18.79 -44.38
C TRP A 744 -12.15 18.41 -42.98
N SER A 745 -13.27 19.00 -42.54
CA SER A 745 -13.91 18.68 -41.28
C SER A 745 -15.43 18.60 -41.42
N THR A 746 -16.03 17.69 -40.66
CA THR A 746 -17.48 17.58 -40.43
C THR A 746 -17.99 18.68 -39.51
N GLU A 747 -17.13 19.40 -38.78
CA GLU A 747 -17.52 20.54 -37.95
C GLU A 747 -17.52 21.85 -38.76
N PRO A 748 -18.49 22.75 -38.51
CA PRO A 748 -18.36 24.15 -38.92
C PRO A 748 -17.19 24.79 -38.15
N ASP A 749 -16.57 25.82 -38.73
CA ASP A 749 -15.52 26.62 -38.10
C ASP A 749 -14.27 25.86 -37.61
N ALA A 750 -14.05 24.62 -38.07
CA ALA A 750 -12.97 23.72 -37.64
C ALA A 750 -11.54 24.26 -37.85
N PHE A 751 -11.39 25.32 -38.65
CA PHE A 751 -10.12 25.95 -38.99
C PHE A 751 -10.03 27.39 -38.45
N PRO A 752 -10.09 27.60 -37.11
CA PRO A 752 -9.82 28.92 -36.52
C PRO A 752 -8.36 29.31 -36.78
N SER A 753 -8.02 30.58 -36.57
CA SER A 753 -6.70 31.14 -36.93
C SER A 753 -5.49 30.41 -36.33
N SER A 754 -5.65 29.71 -35.20
CA SER A 754 -4.63 28.82 -34.64
C SER A 754 -4.44 27.56 -35.49
N ALA A 755 -5.51 26.81 -35.77
CA ALA A 755 -5.46 25.63 -36.65
C ALA A 755 -4.97 25.98 -38.06
N ALA A 756 -5.42 27.12 -38.61
CA ALA A 756 -4.98 27.60 -39.91
C ALA A 756 -3.46 27.86 -39.95
N LYS A 757 -2.91 28.53 -38.93
CA LYS A 757 -1.46 28.73 -38.79
C LYS A 757 -0.68 27.43 -38.65
N ILE A 758 -1.24 26.43 -37.95
CA ILE A 758 -0.62 25.11 -37.84
C ILE A 758 -0.58 24.43 -39.22
N CYS A 759 -1.70 24.35 -39.93
CA CYS A 759 -1.74 23.79 -41.29
C CYS A 759 -0.78 24.53 -42.23
N GLU A 760 -0.71 25.87 -42.16
CA GLU A 760 0.22 26.67 -42.93
C GLU A 760 1.68 26.33 -42.59
N GLN A 761 2.07 26.31 -41.32
CA GLN A 761 3.44 25.98 -40.90
C GLN A 761 3.84 24.56 -41.31
N ILE A 762 2.95 23.59 -41.13
CA ILE A 762 3.12 22.19 -41.54
C ILE A 762 3.25 22.07 -43.07
N SER A 763 2.61 22.96 -43.85
CA SER A 763 2.74 22.98 -45.31
C SER A 763 4.03 23.63 -45.83
N ARG A 764 4.82 24.32 -44.99
CA ARG A 764 6.02 25.04 -45.47
C ARG A 764 7.10 24.12 -46.06
N PRO A 765 7.39 22.92 -45.51
CA PRO A 765 8.29 21.95 -46.14
C PRO A 765 7.74 21.36 -47.47
N LEU A 766 6.48 21.62 -47.81
CA LEU A 766 5.80 21.13 -49.02
C LEU A 766 5.67 22.21 -50.12
N LYS A 767 6.25 23.40 -49.92
CA LYS A 767 6.24 24.52 -50.87
C LYS A 767 7.62 24.76 -51.50
#